data_AF-T0R8A8-F1
#
_entry.id   AF-T0R8A8-F1
#
_cell.length_a   1.000
_cell.length_b   1.000
_cell.length_c   1.000
_cell.angle_alpha   90.00
_cell.angle_beta   90.00
_cell.angle_gamma   90.00
#
_symmetry.space_group_name_H-M   'P 1'
#
loop_
_entity.id
_entity.type
_entity.pdbx_description
1 polymer ?
#
loop_
_entity_poly.entity_id
_entity_poly.type
_entity_poly.pdbx_seq_one_letter_code
_entity_poly.pdbx_strand_id
1 'polypeptide(L)'
;MRAAVIASYLGLLVASAVHGACSAFDENTDYPGNDIGTTNQAKPENCCADCAAFSGCKAYVWVPRDGGVCLLKSEASGKYPAQGARAATLLTSAPSLTGSCPTPEANTDYPGNDLGRTQRASMDLCCNDCEATKGCARYVYYNGDCILKSAGGTKSSFPGATAASFVPKGSTPAPPVAPTSAPATGKCSAFEDNTDYPGNDLGTTYQAKAENCCADCAALNGCKAYVWAPRDGGVCLLKSASSGKSYAEGARAATMVVSVPPLTGSCPVVEANTDYTGNDLGRTQRASIDLCCNDCEATKDCARFVYYGGECILKTGGGTKSSFPGATAASFVPKGSGNTTTPAPTPATDGTCSVIEENTDYVGNDIGTTNRAKAEDCCADCVANPDCKVYVWSQGVCILKSANTGKTSSPGARAATVRARIPTAPPMVGCPAIQDDVDYPGNDLTTTYQTAAEFCCADCTGTPGCRGFVWSAMSGACRLKTAVGSPVKSVGNRASILPRLNTATCSDFQNDVDYPGNDIGSTSRASAADCCGDCAEFNGCTLYVWSNDFGGTCYLKSAKSDPSPFPGAKAGVYTRSVAPVPVVTPAPAPSAIKTSVFGSYPSPSVAFAYVPNMQWIPSSKLEAGDIGDIDILKPFPLPSPAEMMAAHDAKPKPLLEEGTNTLYFPLAQSVGECAVMTSSSGYAFFTYVPSTQICVVHNFASPTTTTFALFPTQSPMVLSQAVPQDFQLGVDTNPSSTLAGCQAGCSSLAACAAVTYTDKTCTFYGPAPAKQAGILAGWVSDPISWNEVPNSMQYLTMPSRSLDLTKYTTQVATTAKTVGDCALAAQQKKLPLFSFEISAKKCTLVKAASAAATTSTLLVNYPASPVVLSSAAFATGLTKTAVANMASAADCHKACVPSASGCLGTTFDAAAKRCELLIPAYAPTTTLGWIAASSLPTGAVSPSSVHMYVNAHQDDHELFMSANLYDSFASTSTKIVMIYMSAGDAGARDGWYQAREAGTLASAQSFVKLFGLYNPVRKTEIMTFLGHQITKVTLGNAVHYFLRLSEDGMSNLPNNKAASPMDRPSESYANVAALRSVVVGLMKSEAKGIGNAVVNSQQFKDVDHVLHAMAGQIVFDGVAGDATLSKCLTQNYFWGYQRWLDTINMKDPSLSSQRSMWWALHKAIVKVYPNNSPWYDHCQSLGRQYLALNVAGSGKC
;
A
#
# COMPACT_ATOMS: atom_id res chain seq x y z
N MET A 1 31.83 36.04 34.03
CA MET A 1 31.60 36.67 35.35
C MET A 1 31.59 38.18 35.12
N ARG A 2 30.63 39.04 35.49
CA ARG A 2 29.31 39.04 36.15
C ARG A 2 28.63 40.35 35.65
N ALA A 3 27.41 40.29 35.12
CA ALA A 3 26.14 40.80 35.72
C ALA A 3 25.97 42.34 35.79
N ALA A 4 25.03 42.91 35.01
CA ALA A 4 23.74 43.54 35.43
C ALA A 4 23.91 45.02 35.88
N VAL A 5 23.07 46.03 35.57
CA VAL A 5 21.62 46.24 35.79
C VAL A 5 21.16 47.51 34.99
N ILE A 6 19.86 47.61 34.63
CA ILE A 6 19.04 48.80 34.24
C ILE A 6 19.11 49.23 32.75
N ALA A 7 18.15 49.08 31.82
CA ALA A 7 16.68 48.90 31.75
C ALA A 7 15.80 50.16 31.98
N SER A 8 14.95 50.47 30.98
CA SER A 8 13.90 51.52 30.86
C SER A 8 14.40 52.83 30.23
N TYR A 9 13.93 53.37 29.10
CA TYR A 9 12.56 53.50 28.60
C TYR A 9 12.54 53.59 27.06
N LEU A 10 11.78 52.72 26.38
CA LEU A 10 11.16 53.03 25.10
C LEU A 10 9.73 52.49 25.14
N GLY A 11 8.77 53.37 25.41
CA GLY A 11 7.35 53.09 25.38
C GLY A 11 6.66 54.05 24.42
N LEU A 12 6.13 53.52 23.33
CA LEU A 12 4.73 53.63 22.85
C LEU A 12 4.68 53.39 21.34
N LEU A 13 4.25 52.19 20.96
CA LEU A 13 3.24 51.93 19.92
C LEU A 13 2.98 50.41 19.97
N VAL A 14 1.95 50.04 20.73
CA VAL A 14 1.42 48.68 20.77
C VAL A 14 0.80 48.40 19.42
N ALA A 15 1.38 47.44 18.70
CA ALA A 15 0.73 46.74 17.61
C ALA A 15 -0.39 45.87 18.18
N SER A 16 -1.59 46.04 17.65
CA SER A 16 -2.73 45.16 17.86
C SER A 16 -2.41 43.77 17.28
N ALA A 17 -1.77 42.92 18.08
CA ALA A 17 -1.60 41.50 17.79
C ALA A 17 -2.97 40.81 17.79
N VAL A 18 -3.16 39.89 16.85
CA VAL A 18 -4.34 39.02 16.76
C VAL A 18 -4.33 38.13 18.01
N HIS A 19 -5.01 38.57 19.07
CA HIS A 19 -5.31 37.73 20.21
C HIS A 19 -6.42 36.80 19.73
N GLY A 20 -6.17 35.48 19.67
CA GLY A 20 -7.27 34.53 19.70
C GLY A 20 -8.09 34.87 20.95
N ALA A 21 -9.34 35.27 20.78
CA ALA A 21 -10.18 35.54 21.92
C ALA A 21 -10.49 34.19 22.56
N CYS A 22 -10.34 34.05 23.88
CA CYS A 22 -10.77 32.85 24.60
C CYS A 22 -12.04 33.11 25.39
N SER A 23 -12.78 32.05 25.70
CA SER A 23 -13.94 32.12 26.59
C SER A 23 -13.55 32.61 27.99
N ALA A 24 -14.54 33.03 28.78
CA ALA A 24 -14.35 33.23 30.21
C ALA A 24 -13.88 31.92 30.88
N PHE A 25 -13.20 32.04 32.02
CA PHE A 25 -12.70 30.89 32.76
C PHE A 25 -13.82 30.08 33.40
N ASP A 26 -13.70 28.77 33.28
CA ASP A 26 -14.29 27.83 34.21
C ASP A 26 -13.37 27.69 35.43
N GLU A 27 -13.80 28.29 36.54
CA GLU A 27 -13.05 28.27 37.80
C GLU A 27 -13.14 26.89 38.48
N ASN A 28 -12.05 26.49 39.12
CA ASN A 28 -11.88 25.20 39.80
C ASN A 28 -12.27 24.01 38.91
N THR A 29 -11.90 24.07 37.64
CA THR A 29 -12.36 23.13 36.62
C THR A 29 -11.20 22.59 35.79
N ASP A 30 -11.19 21.28 35.61
CA ASP A 30 -10.35 20.55 34.64
C ASP A 30 -11.22 20.00 33.50
N TYR A 31 -10.63 19.93 32.32
CA TYR A 31 -11.14 19.23 31.15
C TYR A 31 -10.30 17.96 30.98
N PRO A 32 -10.66 16.81 31.56
CA PRO A 32 -9.77 15.65 31.60
C PRO A 32 -9.49 15.07 30.23
N GLY A 33 -8.25 14.61 30.04
CA GLY A 33 -7.77 14.05 28.78
C GLY A 33 -7.59 15.10 27.68
N ASN A 34 -7.47 14.61 26.44
CA ASN A 34 -7.23 15.41 25.23
C ASN A 34 -5.99 16.31 25.28
N ASP A 35 -5.05 16.04 26.19
CA ASP A 35 -3.80 16.78 26.31
C ASP A 35 -2.94 16.56 25.07
N ILE A 36 -2.63 17.65 24.36
CA ILE A 36 -1.79 17.65 23.17
C ILE A 36 -0.45 18.35 23.39
N GLY A 37 -0.26 18.97 24.55
CA GLY A 37 0.98 19.61 24.93
C GLY A 37 0.86 20.34 26.26
N THR A 38 1.99 20.79 26.78
CA THR A 38 2.04 21.62 28.00
C THR A 38 2.97 22.81 27.82
N THR A 39 2.62 23.93 28.44
CA THR A 39 3.47 25.13 28.53
C THR A 39 3.47 25.65 29.96
N ASN A 40 4.48 26.44 30.33
CA ASN A 40 4.55 27.04 31.67
C ASN A 40 4.15 28.51 31.59
N GLN A 41 3.11 28.89 32.33
CA GLN A 41 2.64 30.26 32.40
C GLN A 41 2.29 30.63 33.84
N ALA A 42 2.82 31.76 34.31
CA ALA A 42 2.57 32.24 35.66
C ALA A 42 1.11 32.59 35.96
N LYS A 43 0.31 32.79 34.91
CA LYS A 43 -1.09 33.21 35.01
C LYS A 43 -1.97 32.49 33.96
N PRO A 44 -3.22 32.14 34.31
CA PRO A 44 -4.13 31.40 33.43
C PRO A 44 -4.54 32.16 32.17
N GLU A 45 -4.48 33.50 32.19
CA GLU A 45 -4.83 34.35 31.03
C GLU A 45 -3.81 34.19 29.89
N ASN A 46 -2.56 33.86 30.22
CA ASN A 46 -1.50 33.73 29.23
C ASN A 46 -1.61 32.41 28.44
N CYS A 47 -2.25 31.39 29.01
CA CYS A 47 -2.45 30.10 28.33
C CYS A 47 -3.32 30.21 27.08
N CYS A 48 -4.15 31.25 26.97
CA CYS A 48 -4.96 31.49 25.78
C CYS A 48 -4.10 31.73 24.54
N ALA A 49 -3.02 32.51 24.69
CA ALA A 49 -2.09 32.76 23.60
C ALA A 49 -1.31 31.50 23.23
N ASP A 50 -0.91 30.71 24.22
CA ASP A 50 -0.23 29.43 24.01
C ASP A 50 -1.13 28.44 23.25
N CYS A 51 -2.40 28.33 23.64
CA CYS A 51 -3.37 27.51 22.92
C CYS A 51 -3.65 28.06 21.51
N ALA A 52 -3.77 29.37 21.33
CA ALA A 52 -3.97 29.98 20.01
C ALA A 52 -2.79 29.71 19.06
N ALA A 53 -1.57 29.62 19.60
CA ALA A 53 -0.36 29.33 18.84
C ALA A 53 -0.11 27.82 18.62
N PHE A 54 -0.74 26.95 19.41
CA PHE A 54 -0.52 25.51 19.36
C PHE A 54 -1.49 24.82 18.39
N SER A 55 -0.97 24.29 17.28
CA SER A 55 -1.78 23.66 16.23
C SER A 55 -2.64 22.51 16.79
N GLY A 56 -3.94 22.60 16.56
CA GLY A 56 -4.92 21.63 17.08
C GLY A 56 -5.45 21.94 18.47
N CYS A 57 -4.94 22.96 19.18
CA CYS A 57 -5.46 23.36 20.48
C CYS A 57 -6.78 24.12 20.34
N LYS A 58 -7.83 23.60 20.97
CA LYS A 58 -9.16 24.24 21.02
C LYS A 58 -9.55 24.62 22.45
N ALA A 59 -8.84 24.11 23.46
CA ALA A 59 -9.06 24.40 24.86
C ALA A 59 -7.77 24.27 25.67
N TYR A 60 -7.74 24.83 26.87
CA TYR A 60 -6.64 24.60 27.80
C TYR A 60 -7.14 24.55 29.25
N VAL A 61 -6.33 23.93 30.12
CA VAL A 61 -6.51 23.97 31.58
C VAL A 61 -5.23 24.47 32.22
N TRP A 62 -5.31 25.59 32.90
CA TRP A 62 -4.22 26.10 33.72
C TRP A 62 -4.31 25.53 35.13
N VAL A 63 -3.20 25.01 35.65
CA VAL A 63 -3.09 24.50 37.02
C VAL A 63 -1.97 25.24 37.78
N PRO A 64 -2.17 25.59 39.07
CA PRO A 64 -1.23 26.43 39.83
C PRO A 64 0.02 25.68 40.34
N ARG A 65 0.27 24.45 39.88
CA ARG A 65 1.48 23.70 40.26
C ARG A 65 2.71 24.25 39.54
N ASP A 66 3.89 24.11 40.17
CA ASP A 66 5.19 24.40 39.55
C ASP A 66 5.32 25.84 38.98
N GLY A 67 4.64 26.81 39.60
CA GLY A 67 4.62 28.21 39.15
C GLY A 67 3.57 28.52 38.07
N GLY A 68 2.77 27.53 37.67
CA GLY A 68 1.66 27.65 36.73
C GLY A 68 1.94 26.90 35.42
N VAL A 69 1.10 25.90 35.09
CA VAL A 69 1.22 25.06 33.89
C VAL A 69 -0.07 25.12 33.08
N CYS A 70 0.01 25.37 31.78
CA CYS A 70 -1.08 25.22 30.83
C CYS A 70 -1.05 23.82 30.23
N LEU A 71 -2.10 23.06 30.43
CA LEU A 71 -2.37 21.81 29.73
C LEU A 71 -3.17 22.16 28.47
N LEU A 72 -2.54 22.09 27.31
CA LEU A 72 -3.14 22.42 26.02
C LEU A 72 -3.92 21.22 25.50
N LYS A 73 -5.13 21.44 25.01
CA LYS A 73 -6.09 20.37 24.71
C LYS A 73 -6.65 20.47 23.31
N SER A 74 -6.77 19.33 22.65
CA SER A 74 -7.34 19.25 21.30
C SER A 74 -8.81 19.62 21.27
N GLU A 75 -9.56 19.38 22.35
CA GLU A 75 -10.97 19.75 22.56
C GLU A 75 -11.25 19.94 24.07
N ALA A 76 -12.25 20.76 24.42
CA ALA A 76 -12.77 20.80 25.78
C ALA A 76 -13.65 19.56 26.02
N SER A 77 -13.21 18.67 26.90
CA SER A 77 -14.03 17.56 27.40
C SER A 77 -15.00 18.05 28.49
N GLY A 78 -15.71 17.13 29.16
CA GLY A 78 -16.61 17.50 30.27
C GLY A 78 -15.89 18.26 31.39
N LYS A 79 -16.62 19.06 32.17
CA LYS A 79 -16.06 19.83 33.29
C LYS A 79 -15.93 18.95 34.53
N TYR A 80 -14.73 18.81 35.07
CA TYR A 80 -14.47 18.07 36.32
C TYR A 80 -14.02 19.04 37.43
N PRO A 81 -14.52 18.89 38.67
CA PRO A 81 -14.08 19.73 39.79
C PRO A 81 -12.60 19.51 40.09
N ALA A 82 -11.80 20.56 39.96
CA ALA A 82 -10.37 20.57 40.26
C ALA A 82 -9.99 21.89 40.95
N GLN A 83 -9.89 21.87 42.27
CA GLN A 83 -9.66 23.07 43.08
C GLN A 83 -8.37 23.81 42.67
N GLY A 84 -8.51 25.07 42.28
CA GLY A 84 -7.42 25.93 41.81
C GLY A 84 -7.13 25.88 40.30
N ALA A 85 -7.71 24.92 39.55
CA ALA A 85 -7.56 24.86 38.09
C ALA A 85 -8.49 25.86 37.38
N ARG A 86 -8.06 26.39 36.23
CA ARG A 86 -8.84 27.35 35.42
C ARG A 86 -8.80 26.95 33.95
N ALA A 87 -9.96 26.65 33.37
CA ALA A 87 -10.07 26.17 32.00
C ALA A 87 -10.74 27.19 31.07
N ALA A 88 -10.33 27.24 29.79
CA ALA A 88 -10.97 28.09 28.78
C ALA A 88 -10.83 27.49 27.37
N THR A 89 -11.64 28.00 26.42
CA THR A 89 -11.68 27.55 25.02
C THR A 89 -11.34 28.67 24.04
N LEU A 90 -10.79 28.33 22.87
CA LEU A 90 -10.50 29.30 21.82
C LEU A 90 -11.77 29.69 21.03
N LEU A 91 -12.01 30.99 20.86
CA LEU A 91 -13.12 31.52 20.07
C LEU A 91 -12.66 31.71 18.60
N THR A 92 -13.33 31.07 17.65
CA THR A 92 -13.04 31.21 16.20
C THR A 92 -13.84 32.36 15.58
N SER A 93 -13.24 33.14 14.68
CA SER A 93 -13.92 34.18 13.91
C SER A 93 -14.73 33.60 12.74
N ALA A 94 -15.96 34.07 12.56
CA ALA A 94 -16.89 33.59 11.53
C ALA A 94 -16.65 34.24 10.15
N PRO A 95 -16.97 33.56 9.02
CA PRO A 95 -16.97 34.16 7.69
C PRO A 95 -18.13 35.15 7.50
N SER A 96 -17.96 36.12 6.59
CA SER A 96 -19.03 37.03 6.16
C SER A 96 -19.70 36.53 4.88
N LEU A 97 -21.05 36.58 4.80
CA LEU A 97 -21.86 36.98 3.63
C LEU A 97 -23.41 36.86 3.80
N THR A 98 -24.11 37.73 3.06
CA THR A 98 -25.43 37.62 2.35
C THR A 98 -26.76 37.52 3.11
N GLY A 99 -27.05 38.52 3.93
CA GLY A 99 -28.37 38.99 4.36
C GLY A 99 -29.64 38.24 3.91
N SER A 100 -30.30 37.58 4.86
CA SER A 100 -31.69 37.86 5.30
C SER A 100 -32.01 36.97 6.52
N CYS A 101 -31.58 37.38 7.71
CA CYS A 101 -31.87 36.62 8.92
C CYS A 101 -33.40 36.56 9.18
N PRO A 102 -33.96 35.37 9.46
CA PRO A 102 -35.39 35.22 9.74
C PRO A 102 -35.82 36.01 10.98
N THR A 103 -37.13 36.28 11.12
CA THR A 103 -37.67 37.01 12.28
C THR A 103 -37.37 36.27 13.59
N PRO A 104 -36.69 36.92 14.56
CA PRO A 104 -36.31 36.28 15.82
C PRO A 104 -37.51 36.06 16.74
N GLU A 105 -37.51 34.93 17.44
CA GLU A 105 -38.42 34.57 18.50
C GLU A 105 -37.75 34.85 19.85
N ALA A 106 -38.16 35.95 20.50
CA ALA A 106 -37.61 36.32 21.81
C ALA A 106 -38.05 35.34 22.91
N ASN A 107 -37.21 35.22 23.95
CA ASN A 107 -37.41 34.35 25.12
C ASN A 107 -37.73 32.90 24.75
N THR A 108 -37.12 32.41 23.67
CA THR A 108 -37.46 31.12 23.07
C THR A 108 -36.20 30.30 22.92
N ASP A 109 -36.26 29.07 23.42
CA ASP A 109 -35.30 28.02 23.16
C ASP A 109 -36.00 26.83 22.48
N TYR A 110 -35.21 25.99 21.82
CA TYR A 110 -35.65 24.78 21.16
C TYR A 110 -34.74 23.63 21.58
N PRO A 111 -34.95 23.01 22.74
CA PRO A 111 -34.03 22.01 23.29
C PRO A 111 -33.80 20.84 22.32
N GLY A 112 -32.52 20.50 22.11
CA GLY A 112 -32.10 19.38 21.25
C GLY A 112 -31.92 19.72 19.76
N ASN A 113 -31.55 18.70 18.98
CA ASN A 113 -31.17 18.80 17.55
C ASN A 113 -29.96 19.71 17.28
N ASP A 114 -29.08 19.89 18.26
CA ASP A 114 -27.89 20.74 18.11
C ASP A 114 -26.90 20.10 17.12
N LEU A 115 -26.60 20.82 16.03
CA LEU A 115 -25.55 20.47 15.07
C LEU A 115 -24.16 20.84 15.55
N GLY A 116 -24.10 21.83 16.44
CA GLY A 116 -22.86 22.40 16.95
C GLY A 116 -23.15 23.69 17.70
N ARG A 117 -22.22 24.09 18.55
CA ARG A 117 -22.29 25.32 19.31
C ARG A 117 -21.05 26.17 19.00
N THR A 118 -21.25 27.43 18.68
CA THR A 118 -20.20 28.44 18.50
C THR A 118 -20.42 29.56 19.51
N GLN A 119 -19.38 30.37 19.74
CA GLN A 119 -19.48 31.59 20.53
C GLN A 119 -19.45 32.80 19.60
N ARG A 120 -20.44 33.69 19.70
CA ARG A 120 -20.64 34.83 18.82
C ARG A 120 -21.05 36.08 19.57
N ALA A 121 -20.48 37.22 19.19
CA ALA A 121 -20.77 38.51 19.81
C ALA A 121 -22.18 39.04 19.50
N SER A 122 -22.87 38.50 18.50
CA SER A 122 -24.23 38.88 18.16
C SER A 122 -25.02 37.73 17.54
N MET A 123 -26.35 37.87 17.59
CA MET A 123 -27.28 36.96 16.94
C MET A 123 -27.11 36.91 15.42
N ASP A 124 -26.76 38.03 14.78
CA ASP A 124 -26.52 38.07 13.32
C ASP A 124 -25.31 37.21 12.93
N LEU A 125 -24.27 37.16 13.76
CA LEU A 125 -23.14 36.26 13.53
C LEU A 125 -23.51 34.80 13.76
N CYS A 126 -24.45 34.52 14.67
CA CYS A 126 -25.00 33.19 14.86
C CYS A 126 -25.85 32.72 13.68
N CYS A 127 -26.59 33.65 13.07
CA CYS A 127 -27.33 33.45 11.84
C CYS A 127 -26.39 33.07 10.69
N ASN A 128 -25.28 33.80 10.52
CA ASN A 128 -24.27 33.49 9.49
C ASN A 128 -23.68 32.08 9.67
N ASP A 129 -23.42 31.68 10.92
CA ASP A 129 -22.93 30.33 11.21
C ASP A 129 -23.95 29.26 10.80
N CYS A 130 -25.24 29.50 11.03
CA CYS A 130 -26.29 28.57 10.61
C CYS A 130 -26.41 28.51 9.08
N GLU A 131 -26.38 29.64 8.38
CA GLU A 131 -26.39 29.67 6.91
C GLU A 131 -25.20 28.92 6.29
N ALA A 132 -24.02 29.05 6.90
CA ALA A 132 -22.82 28.35 6.47
C ALA A 132 -22.81 26.85 6.84
N THR A 133 -23.68 26.42 7.76
CA THR A 133 -23.69 25.05 8.27
C THR A 133 -24.69 24.18 7.52
N LYS A 134 -24.16 23.26 6.70
CA LYS A 134 -24.97 22.31 5.93
C LYS A 134 -25.91 21.52 6.84
N GLY A 135 -27.21 21.66 6.61
CA GLY A 135 -28.26 20.99 7.39
C GLY A 135 -28.79 21.81 8.58
N CYS A 136 -28.27 23.01 8.83
CA CYS A 136 -28.83 23.90 9.85
C CYS A 136 -30.17 24.48 9.38
N ALA A 137 -31.22 24.21 10.15
CA ALA A 137 -32.58 24.68 9.89
C ALA A 137 -33.01 25.77 10.89
N ARG A 138 -32.30 25.92 12.01
CA ARG A 138 -32.62 26.86 13.10
C ARG A 138 -31.37 27.15 13.93
N TYR A 139 -31.35 28.27 14.64
CA TYR A 139 -30.37 28.51 15.72
C TYR A 139 -31.04 29.10 16.96
N VAL A 140 -30.36 29.00 18.11
CA VAL A 140 -30.72 29.68 19.38
C VAL A 140 -29.49 30.45 19.86
N TYR A 141 -29.67 31.73 20.15
CA TYR A 141 -28.64 32.63 20.66
C TYR A 141 -28.93 33.05 22.09
N TYR A 142 -27.98 32.84 23.02
CA TYR A 142 -28.12 33.20 24.43
C TYR A 142 -26.76 33.56 25.06
N ASN A 143 -26.60 34.79 25.56
CA ASN A 143 -25.38 35.24 26.26
C ASN A 143 -24.04 34.99 25.55
N GLY A 144 -24.02 35.06 24.21
CA GLY A 144 -22.82 34.77 23.43
C GLY A 144 -22.83 33.37 22.81
N ASP A 145 -23.56 32.42 23.37
CA ASP A 145 -23.68 31.07 22.85
C ASP A 145 -24.60 31.05 21.64
N CYS A 146 -24.06 30.64 20.50
CA CYS A 146 -24.77 30.35 19.28
C CYS A 146 -24.94 28.85 19.11
N ILE A 147 -26.17 28.37 19.18
CA ILE A 147 -26.47 26.94 19.16
C ILE A 147 -27.18 26.63 17.84
N LEU A 148 -26.46 26.02 16.90
CA LEU A 148 -26.94 25.67 15.56
C LEU A 148 -27.74 24.38 15.64
N LYS A 149 -28.86 24.30 14.92
CA LYS A 149 -29.81 23.18 15.04
C LYS A 149 -30.22 22.65 13.67
N SER A 150 -30.29 21.32 13.56
CA SER A 150 -30.68 20.62 12.32
C SER A 150 -32.18 20.62 12.07
N ALA A 151 -32.98 20.82 13.12
CA ALA A 151 -34.44 20.84 13.06
C ALA A 151 -35.03 21.63 14.23
N GLY A 152 -36.32 21.95 14.13
CA GLY A 152 -37.05 22.55 15.24
C GLY A 152 -37.51 21.52 16.26
N GLY A 153 -36.90 21.51 17.45
CA GLY A 153 -37.44 20.79 18.62
C GLY A 153 -38.75 21.40 19.13
N THR A 154 -39.26 20.90 20.26
CA THR A 154 -40.44 21.48 20.93
C THR A 154 -40.09 22.88 21.45
N LYS A 155 -40.91 23.88 21.11
CA LYS A 155 -40.71 25.26 21.57
C LYS A 155 -40.77 25.34 23.09
N SER A 156 -39.71 25.83 23.74
CA SER A 156 -39.68 26.10 25.17
C SER A 156 -39.50 27.60 25.43
N SER A 157 -40.12 28.08 26.50
CA SER A 157 -39.97 29.48 26.93
C SER A 157 -38.71 29.60 27.78
N PHE A 158 -37.72 30.34 27.30
CA PHE A 158 -36.45 30.57 28.00
C PHE A 158 -36.09 32.05 27.99
N PRO A 159 -36.28 32.78 29.10
CA PRO A 159 -36.02 34.22 29.17
C PRO A 159 -34.59 34.58 28.77
N GLY A 160 -34.46 35.51 27.82
CA GLY A 160 -33.18 35.99 27.29
C GLY A 160 -32.63 35.21 26.09
N ALA A 161 -33.12 33.99 25.81
CA ALA A 161 -32.74 33.26 24.59
C ALA A 161 -33.53 33.76 23.39
N THR A 162 -32.88 33.84 22.23
CA THR A 162 -33.52 34.24 20.97
C THR A 162 -33.29 33.21 19.90
N ALA A 163 -34.36 32.66 19.33
CA ALA A 163 -34.30 31.63 18.30
C ALA A 163 -34.74 32.15 16.93
N ALA A 164 -34.21 31.60 15.83
CA ALA A 164 -34.72 31.90 14.49
C ALA A 164 -34.67 30.67 13.58
N SER A 165 -35.66 30.53 12.69
CA SER A 165 -35.88 29.34 11.85
C SER A 165 -35.76 29.66 10.36
N PHE A 166 -35.04 28.86 9.60
CA PHE A 166 -34.92 28.95 8.15
C PHE A 166 -36.00 28.13 7.44
N VAL A 167 -36.59 28.68 6.38
CA VAL A 167 -37.49 27.93 5.46
C VAL A 167 -36.70 27.57 4.20
N PRO A 168 -36.40 26.29 3.92
CA PRO A 168 -35.72 25.90 2.69
C PRO A 168 -36.57 26.19 1.46
N LYS A 169 -36.01 26.94 0.51
CA LYS A 169 -36.62 27.20 -0.79
C LYS A 169 -36.56 25.95 -1.67
N GLY A 170 -37.63 25.16 -1.65
CA GLY A 170 -38.12 24.37 -2.78
C GLY A 170 -37.48 23.00 -3.04
N SER A 171 -38.09 21.95 -2.52
CA SER A 171 -38.33 20.71 -3.27
C SER A 171 -39.74 20.18 -2.97
N THR A 172 -40.62 20.29 -3.97
CA THR A 172 -42.00 19.78 -4.01
C THR A 172 -42.03 18.24 -4.19
N PRO A 173 -43.17 17.58 -3.90
CA PRO A 173 -43.22 16.25 -3.28
C PRO A 173 -43.80 15.16 -4.19
N ALA A 174 -43.57 13.90 -3.81
CA ALA A 174 -44.35 12.76 -4.29
C ALA A 174 -45.10 12.09 -3.10
N PRO A 175 -46.44 12.03 -3.11
CA PRO A 175 -47.26 11.19 -2.22
C PRO A 175 -47.87 9.99 -3.00
N PRO A 176 -48.56 9.02 -2.36
CA PRO A 176 -48.49 8.55 -0.96
C PRO A 176 -48.45 7.00 -0.85
N VAL A 177 -47.79 6.46 0.18
CA VAL A 177 -48.27 5.21 0.81
C VAL A 177 -48.18 5.40 2.33
N ALA A 178 -49.33 5.27 2.98
CA ALA A 178 -49.51 5.16 4.42
C ALA A 178 -50.50 4.00 4.67
N PRO A 179 -50.71 3.56 5.91
CA PRO A 179 -49.74 3.11 6.90
C PRO A 179 -50.13 1.70 7.41
N THR A 180 -49.18 0.94 7.95
CA THR A 180 -49.54 -0.14 8.89
C THR A 180 -48.60 -0.15 10.09
N SER A 181 -49.26 -0.24 11.23
CA SER A 181 -48.81 -0.12 12.61
C SER A 181 -47.84 -1.21 13.09
N ALA A 182 -47.04 -0.82 14.09
CA ALA A 182 -46.12 -1.58 14.96
C ALA A 182 -46.71 -2.83 15.67
N PRO A 183 -45.95 -3.59 16.51
CA PRO A 183 -44.49 -3.78 16.72
C PRO A 183 -44.05 -5.28 16.73
N ALA A 184 -42.78 -5.55 17.12
CA ALA A 184 -42.16 -6.82 17.58
C ALA A 184 -41.56 -7.76 16.49
N THR A 185 -40.41 -8.43 16.62
CA THR A 185 -39.42 -8.69 17.71
C THR A 185 -38.23 -9.43 17.07
N GLY A 186 -36.97 -9.16 17.42
CA GLY A 186 -35.91 -10.17 17.18
C GLY A 186 -34.45 -9.74 16.98
N LYS A 187 -34.12 -8.45 16.83
CA LYS A 187 -32.70 -8.04 16.60
C LYS A 187 -31.92 -7.71 17.87
N CYS A 188 -32.57 -7.51 19.01
CA CYS A 188 -31.91 -7.18 20.27
C CYS A 188 -32.58 -7.89 21.45
N SER A 189 -31.84 -8.06 22.54
CA SER A 189 -32.28 -8.74 23.75
C SER A 189 -33.33 -7.92 24.50
N ALA A 190 -34.00 -8.54 25.48
CA ALA A 190 -34.80 -7.79 26.45
C ALA A 190 -33.91 -6.76 27.19
N PHE A 191 -34.53 -5.67 27.64
CA PHE A 191 -33.85 -4.61 28.37
C PHE A 191 -33.43 -5.08 29.76
N GLU A 192 -32.22 -4.70 30.11
CA GLU A 192 -31.74 -4.69 31.48
C GLU A 192 -31.94 -3.30 32.05
N ASP A 193 -32.94 -3.14 32.91
CA ASP A 193 -33.26 -1.85 33.53
C ASP A 193 -32.28 -1.52 34.67
N ASN A 194 -31.98 -0.23 34.80
CA ASN A 194 -30.96 0.37 35.67
C ASN A 194 -29.53 -0.13 35.42
N THR A 195 -29.21 -0.51 34.17
CA THR A 195 -27.93 -1.13 33.82
C THR A 195 -27.18 -0.30 32.80
N ASP A 196 -25.89 -0.10 33.05
CA ASP A 196 -24.90 0.40 32.10
C ASP A 196 -23.82 -0.67 31.84
N TYR A 197 -23.22 -0.63 30.65
CA TYR A 197 -22.10 -1.47 30.23
C TYR A 197 -20.87 -0.53 30.07
N PRO A 198 -20.02 -0.33 31.08
CA PRO A 198 -18.97 0.69 31.03
C PRO A 198 -17.91 0.41 29.96
N GLY A 199 -17.63 1.41 29.10
CA GLY A 199 -16.62 1.32 28.05
C GLY A 199 -17.10 0.61 26.78
N ASN A 200 -16.15 0.27 25.89
CA ASN A 200 -16.40 -0.29 24.56
C ASN A 200 -17.31 0.58 23.66
N ASP A 201 -17.38 1.89 23.90
CA ASP A 201 -18.22 2.80 23.11
C ASP A 201 -17.69 2.98 21.69
N LEU A 202 -18.56 2.74 20.71
CA LEU A 202 -18.30 2.98 19.28
C LEU A 202 -18.83 4.33 18.81
N GLY A 203 -19.82 4.87 19.53
CA GLY A 203 -20.49 6.12 19.19
C GLY A 203 -21.82 6.25 19.93
N THR A 204 -22.48 7.39 19.73
CA THR A 204 -23.72 7.73 20.46
C THR A 204 -24.79 8.19 19.48
N THR A 205 -26.01 7.68 19.64
CA THR A 205 -27.22 8.17 18.94
C THR A 205 -28.27 8.60 19.96
N TYR A 206 -29.36 9.21 19.52
CA TYR A 206 -30.40 9.73 20.40
C TYR A 206 -31.75 9.16 20.01
N GLN A 207 -32.44 8.56 20.98
CA GLN A 207 -33.74 7.95 20.76
C GLN A 207 -34.63 8.20 21.97
N ALA A 208 -35.89 8.57 21.73
CA ALA A 208 -36.84 8.89 22.79
C ALA A 208 -37.17 7.71 23.72
N LYS A 209 -36.95 6.47 23.26
CA LYS A 209 -37.19 5.26 24.03
C LYS A 209 -36.09 4.23 23.74
N ALA A 210 -35.76 3.43 24.75
CA ALA A 210 -34.72 2.40 24.65
C ALA A 210 -34.96 1.40 23.51
N GLU A 211 -36.23 1.10 23.21
CA GLU A 211 -36.68 0.20 22.13
C GLU A 211 -36.10 0.58 20.76
N ASN A 212 -35.85 1.86 20.52
CA ASN A 212 -35.43 2.36 19.22
C ASN A 212 -33.90 2.30 19.03
N CYS A 213 -33.12 2.26 20.12
CA CYS A 213 -31.65 2.16 20.04
C CYS A 213 -31.17 0.86 19.40
N CYS A 214 -32.02 -0.17 19.41
CA CYS A 214 -31.75 -1.44 18.74
C CYS A 214 -31.49 -1.27 17.23
N ALA A 215 -32.26 -0.40 16.57
CA ALA A 215 -32.09 -0.16 15.14
C ALA A 215 -30.77 0.58 14.85
N ASP A 216 -30.39 1.51 15.72
CA ASP A 216 -29.16 2.29 15.60
C ASP A 216 -27.93 1.40 15.77
N CYS A 217 -27.92 0.53 16.78
CA CYS A 217 -26.85 -0.46 16.94
C CYS A 217 -26.82 -1.44 15.77
N ALA A 218 -27.98 -1.89 15.26
CA ALA A 218 -28.04 -2.79 14.10
C ALA A 218 -27.48 -2.18 12.81
N ALA A 219 -27.49 -0.86 12.68
CA ALA A 219 -27.01 -0.14 11.49
C ALA A 219 -25.50 0.17 11.57
N LEU A 220 -24.90 0.16 12.77
CA LEU A 220 -23.49 0.49 12.97
C LEU A 220 -22.62 -0.76 12.92
N ASN A 221 -21.76 -0.84 11.90
CA ASN A 221 -20.88 -1.99 11.71
C ASN A 221 -19.92 -2.14 12.90
N GLY A 222 -19.94 -3.30 13.55
CA GLY A 222 -19.17 -3.58 14.77
C GLY A 222 -19.94 -3.37 16.09
N CYS A 223 -21.15 -2.80 16.07
CA CYS A 223 -21.97 -2.65 17.28
C CYS A 223 -22.60 -3.97 17.71
N LYS A 224 -22.35 -4.37 18.96
CA LYS A 224 -22.83 -5.63 19.56
C LYS A 224 -23.72 -5.41 20.78
N ALA A 225 -23.72 -4.20 21.36
CA ALA A 225 -24.55 -3.82 22.49
C ALA A 225 -24.86 -2.32 22.47
N TYR A 226 -25.87 -1.89 23.23
CA TYR A 226 -26.11 -0.48 23.49
C TYR A 226 -26.68 -0.26 24.89
N VAL A 227 -26.49 0.94 25.43
CA VAL A 227 -27.10 1.40 26.69
C VAL A 227 -27.93 2.63 26.40
N TRP A 228 -29.23 2.57 26.64
CA TRP A 228 -30.09 3.73 26.59
C TRP A 228 -30.11 4.41 27.95
N ALA A 229 -29.68 5.66 28.06
CA ALA A 229 -29.77 6.43 29.29
C ALA A 229 -30.88 7.49 29.17
N PRO A 230 -31.75 7.67 30.18
CA PRO A 230 -32.88 8.60 30.14
C PRO A 230 -32.47 10.08 30.27
N ARG A 231 -31.18 10.39 30.12
CA ARG A 231 -30.68 11.77 30.04
C ARG A 231 -30.95 12.36 28.67
N ASP A 232 -31.06 13.68 28.56
CA ASP A 232 -31.14 14.41 27.29
C ASP A 232 -32.25 13.93 26.32
N GLY A 233 -33.37 13.44 26.86
CA GLY A 233 -34.49 12.89 26.07
C GLY A 233 -34.31 11.45 25.60
N GLY A 234 -33.22 10.78 25.99
CA GLY A 234 -32.91 9.38 25.70
C GLY A 234 -31.68 9.24 24.79
N VAL A 235 -30.56 8.78 25.36
CA VAL A 235 -29.27 8.63 24.67
C VAL A 235 -28.94 7.15 24.49
N CYS A 236 -28.69 6.71 23.26
CA CYS A 236 -28.19 5.37 22.95
C CYS A 236 -26.65 5.38 22.86
N LEU A 237 -25.98 4.81 23.84
CA LEU A 237 -24.54 4.60 23.82
C LEU A 237 -24.25 3.27 23.13
N LEU A 238 -23.84 3.32 21.86
CA LEU A 238 -23.59 2.15 20.99
C LEU A 238 -22.21 1.56 21.28
N LYS A 239 -22.12 0.24 21.42
CA LYS A 239 -20.94 -0.43 21.97
C LYS A 239 -20.49 -1.63 21.14
N SER A 240 -19.17 -1.83 21.07
CA SER A 240 -18.54 -2.96 20.35
C SER A 240 -18.63 -4.28 21.12
N ALA A 241 -18.94 -4.24 22.42
CA ALA A 241 -19.23 -5.39 23.28
C ALA A 241 -19.98 -4.93 24.54
N SER A 242 -20.74 -5.82 25.18
CA SER A 242 -21.22 -5.61 26.56
C SER A 242 -20.11 -5.98 27.54
N SER A 243 -19.53 -4.99 28.24
CA SER A 243 -18.59 -5.21 29.35
C SER A 243 -19.35 -5.61 30.64
N GLY A 244 -18.65 -5.65 31.79
CA GLY A 244 -19.29 -5.87 33.09
C GLY A 244 -20.42 -4.86 33.35
N LYS A 245 -21.41 -5.23 34.18
CA LYS A 245 -22.58 -4.37 34.46
C LYS A 245 -22.28 -3.40 35.59
N SER A 246 -22.63 -2.12 35.40
CA SER A 246 -22.71 -1.13 36.48
C SER A 246 -24.17 -0.74 36.70
N TYR A 247 -24.52 -0.45 37.95
CA TYR A 247 -25.84 0.09 38.27
C TYR A 247 -25.90 1.57 37.85
N ALA A 248 -26.89 1.91 37.02
CA ALA A 248 -27.15 3.26 36.57
C ALA A 248 -28.67 3.50 36.55
N GLU A 249 -29.18 4.21 37.57
CA GLU A 249 -30.61 4.43 37.75
C GLU A 249 -31.27 5.05 36.51
N GLY A 250 -32.29 4.36 36.00
CA GLY A 250 -33.04 4.71 34.80
C GLY A 250 -32.45 4.25 33.46
N ALA A 251 -31.19 3.82 33.39
CA ALA A 251 -30.57 3.32 32.17
C ALA A 251 -31.13 1.95 31.76
N ARG A 252 -31.24 1.67 30.45
CA ARG A 252 -31.78 0.43 29.90
C ARG A 252 -30.81 -0.12 28.85
N ALA A 253 -30.12 -1.20 29.18
CA ALA A 253 -29.12 -1.81 28.29
C ALA A 253 -29.69 -3.00 27.52
N ALA A 254 -29.25 -3.20 26.30
CA ALA A 254 -29.55 -4.41 25.52
C ALA A 254 -28.41 -4.79 24.57
N THR A 255 -28.37 -6.05 24.18
CA THR A 255 -27.36 -6.59 23.25
C THR A 255 -28.00 -6.96 21.93
N MET A 256 -27.23 -6.95 20.83
CA MET A 256 -27.68 -7.42 19.53
C MET A 256 -27.91 -8.94 19.58
N VAL A 257 -29.13 -9.38 19.27
CA VAL A 257 -29.45 -10.80 19.11
C VAL A 257 -29.03 -11.17 17.71
N VAL A 258 -27.87 -11.83 17.62
CA VAL A 258 -27.45 -12.46 16.38
C VAL A 258 -28.43 -13.60 16.09
N SER A 259 -29.14 -13.54 14.96
CA SER A 259 -29.88 -14.70 14.46
C SER A 259 -28.88 -15.72 13.95
N VAL A 260 -28.32 -16.51 14.87
CA VAL A 260 -27.53 -17.71 14.58
C VAL A 260 -28.52 -18.87 14.35
N PRO A 261 -28.23 -19.83 13.45
CA PRO A 261 -28.98 -21.09 13.37
C PRO A 261 -29.13 -21.72 14.77
N PRO A 262 -30.16 -22.54 15.03
CA PRO A 262 -30.40 -23.07 16.37
C PRO A 262 -29.19 -23.90 16.85
N LEU A 263 -28.39 -23.29 17.72
CA LEU A 263 -27.38 -23.96 18.53
C LEU A 263 -28.10 -24.72 19.64
N THR A 264 -27.57 -25.87 20.02
CA THR A 264 -28.38 -26.97 20.56
C THR A 264 -28.31 -27.16 22.08
N GLY A 265 -27.74 -26.19 22.81
CA GLY A 265 -27.85 -26.07 24.27
C GLY A 265 -27.56 -27.35 25.05
N SER A 266 -26.45 -28.03 24.78
CA SER A 266 -26.09 -29.27 25.47
C SER A 266 -24.65 -29.20 25.98
N CYS A 267 -24.43 -28.56 27.13
CA CYS A 267 -23.15 -28.62 27.86
C CYS A 267 -23.16 -29.87 28.77
N PRO A 268 -22.35 -30.91 28.51
CA PRO A 268 -22.54 -32.20 29.18
C PRO A 268 -21.88 -32.31 30.56
N VAL A 269 -20.92 -31.45 30.91
CA VAL A 269 -20.19 -31.53 32.19
C VAL A 269 -19.94 -30.14 32.78
N VAL A 270 -20.54 -29.89 33.95
CA VAL A 270 -20.35 -28.68 34.75
C VAL A 270 -19.57 -29.01 36.04
N GLU A 271 -18.66 -28.13 36.42
CA GLU A 271 -17.85 -28.23 37.63
C GLU A 271 -18.30 -27.15 38.61
N ALA A 272 -19.13 -27.54 39.59
CA ALA A 272 -19.62 -26.61 40.60
C ALA A 272 -18.48 -26.12 41.52
N ASN A 273 -18.63 -24.91 42.04
CA ASN A 273 -17.67 -24.19 42.89
C ASN A 273 -16.25 -24.13 42.31
N THR A 274 -16.13 -24.00 40.99
CA THR A 274 -14.84 -24.10 40.29
C THR A 274 -14.61 -22.87 39.42
N ASP A 275 -13.41 -22.29 39.55
CA ASP A 275 -12.88 -21.26 38.67
C ASP A 275 -11.56 -21.70 38.03
N TYR A 276 -11.31 -21.20 36.82
CA TYR A 276 -10.09 -21.41 36.04
C TYR A 276 -9.45 -20.05 35.75
N THR A 277 -8.36 -19.73 36.43
CA THR A 277 -7.74 -18.40 36.36
C THR A 277 -6.89 -18.22 35.09
N GLY A 278 -7.14 -17.13 34.34
CA GLY A 278 -6.43 -16.79 33.10
C GLY A 278 -7.06 -17.38 31.83
N ASN A 279 -6.41 -17.12 30.68
CA ASN A 279 -6.83 -17.55 29.34
C ASN A 279 -8.21 -17.04 28.89
N ASP A 280 -8.62 -15.86 29.37
CA ASP A 280 -9.91 -15.23 29.03
C ASP A 280 -9.92 -14.73 27.58
N LEU A 281 -10.86 -15.21 26.77
CA LEU A 281 -11.17 -14.72 25.42
C LEU A 281 -12.07 -13.49 25.44
N GLY A 282 -12.87 -13.37 26.49
CA GLY A 282 -13.90 -12.37 26.61
C GLY A 282 -14.94 -12.80 27.64
N ARG A 283 -15.85 -11.88 27.95
CA ARG A 283 -16.89 -12.09 28.95
C ARG A 283 -18.23 -11.69 28.38
N THR A 284 -19.25 -12.47 28.65
CA THR A 284 -20.64 -12.20 28.28
C THR A 284 -21.52 -12.30 29.52
N GLN A 285 -22.75 -11.82 29.43
CA GLN A 285 -23.70 -11.86 30.53
C GLN A 285 -24.91 -12.69 30.11
N ARG A 286 -25.20 -13.75 30.86
CA ARG A 286 -26.18 -14.77 30.48
C ARG A 286 -27.02 -15.18 31.68
N ALA A 287 -28.32 -15.33 31.44
CA ALA A 287 -29.28 -15.71 32.48
C ALA A 287 -29.12 -17.17 32.93
N SER A 288 -28.41 -17.99 32.16
CA SER A 288 -28.09 -19.37 32.52
C SER A 288 -26.74 -19.79 31.97
N ILE A 289 -26.21 -20.85 32.57
CA ILE A 289 -25.00 -21.51 32.10
C ILE A 289 -25.15 -22.10 30.69
N ASP A 290 -26.35 -22.48 30.26
CA ASP A 290 -26.61 -23.01 28.91
C ASP A 290 -26.46 -21.92 27.84
N LEU A 291 -26.88 -20.70 28.15
CA LEU A 291 -26.67 -19.58 27.24
C LEU A 291 -25.20 -19.15 27.20
N CYS A 292 -24.47 -19.34 28.29
CA CYS A 292 -23.01 -19.19 28.33
C CYS A 292 -22.31 -20.25 27.47
N CYS A 293 -22.85 -21.48 27.45
CA CYS A 293 -22.40 -22.55 26.56
C CYS A 293 -22.55 -22.17 25.08
N ASN A 294 -23.69 -21.59 24.72
CA ASN A 294 -23.95 -21.13 23.35
C ASN A 294 -22.99 -20.00 22.93
N ASP A 295 -22.59 -19.14 23.87
CA ASP A 295 -21.61 -18.11 23.60
C ASP A 295 -20.22 -18.68 23.31
N CYS A 296 -19.83 -19.72 24.06
CA CYS A 296 -18.59 -20.43 23.79
C CYS A 296 -18.65 -21.15 22.43
N GLU A 297 -19.78 -21.77 22.07
CA GLU A 297 -20.01 -22.35 20.74
C GLU A 297 -19.86 -21.35 19.60
N ALA A 298 -20.36 -20.14 19.81
CA ALA A 298 -20.29 -19.08 18.82
C ALA A 298 -18.93 -18.35 18.80
N THR A 299 -18.06 -18.58 19.80
CA THR A 299 -16.79 -17.87 19.95
C THR A 299 -15.65 -18.73 19.46
N LYS A 300 -15.05 -18.30 18.34
CA LYS A 300 -13.88 -18.95 17.77
C LYS A 300 -12.77 -19.11 18.82
N ASP A 301 -12.25 -20.32 18.92
CA ASP A 301 -11.19 -20.75 19.84
C ASP A 301 -11.61 -20.84 21.33
N CYS A 302 -12.91 -20.73 21.66
CA CYS A 302 -13.41 -20.97 23.01
C CYS A 302 -13.51 -22.48 23.31
N ALA A 303 -12.74 -22.93 24.31
CA ALA A 303 -12.69 -24.34 24.71
C ALA A 303 -13.31 -24.58 26.10
N ARG A 304 -13.43 -23.53 26.93
CA ARG A 304 -13.98 -23.60 28.29
C ARG A 304 -14.58 -22.25 28.68
N PHE A 305 -15.48 -22.26 29.65
CA PHE A 305 -15.97 -21.04 30.26
C PHE A 305 -16.23 -21.21 31.76
N VAL A 306 -16.30 -20.10 32.50
CA VAL A 306 -16.69 -20.06 33.92
C VAL A 306 -17.91 -19.17 34.07
N TYR A 307 -18.97 -19.71 34.67
CA TYR A 307 -20.22 -19.02 34.93
C TYR A 307 -20.38 -18.69 36.41
N TYR A 308 -20.47 -17.40 36.76
CA TYR A 308 -20.63 -16.95 38.14
C TYR A 308 -21.52 -15.70 38.19
N GLY A 309 -22.60 -15.75 38.97
CA GLY A 309 -23.45 -14.57 39.22
C GLY A 309 -24.03 -13.91 37.96
N GLY A 310 -24.29 -14.67 36.89
CA GLY A 310 -24.77 -14.15 35.60
C GLY A 310 -23.66 -13.83 34.60
N GLU A 311 -22.40 -13.80 35.03
CA GLU A 311 -21.23 -13.56 34.20
C GLU A 311 -20.72 -14.86 33.59
N CYS A 312 -20.47 -14.83 32.28
CA CYS A 312 -19.97 -15.93 31.47
C CYS A 312 -18.58 -15.57 30.95
N ILE A 313 -17.54 -16.16 31.54
CA ILE A 313 -16.15 -15.86 31.22
C ILE A 313 -15.66 -16.92 30.24
N LEU A 314 -15.58 -16.56 28.95
CA LEU A 314 -15.15 -17.43 27.86
C LEU A 314 -13.63 -17.55 27.84
N LYS A 315 -13.10 -18.74 27.60
CA LYS A 315 -11.67 -19.02 27.72
C LYS A 315 -11.16 -19.86 26.56
N THR A 316 -9.92 -19.59 26.13
CA THR A 316 -9.22 -20.40 25.11
C THR A 316 -8.87 -21.81 25.61
N GLY A 317 -8.95 -22.05 26.92
CA GLY A 317 -8.62 -23.33 27.56
C GLY A 317 -8.68 -23.28 29.09
N GLY A 318 -8.10 -24.28 29.78
CA GLY A 318 -8.00 -24.31 31.23
C GLY A 318 -6.78 -23.57 31.77
N GLY A 319 -6.98 -22.54 32.59
CA GLY A 319 -5.97 -22.06 33.53
C GLY A 319 -5.76 -23.01 34.72
N THR A 320 -5.16 -22.54 35.81
CA THR A 320 -5.06 -23.35 37.04
C THR A 320 -6.45 -23.51 37.67
N LYS A 321 -6.87 -24.75 37.94
CA LYS A 321 -8.14 -25.01 38.62
C LYS A 321 -8.06 -24.50 40.06
N SER A 322 -9.04 -23.70 40.45
CA SER A 322 -9.19 -23.17 41.81
C SER A 322 -10.63 -23.36 42.30
N SER A 323 -10.80 -23.53 43.60
CA SER A 323 -12.13 -23.66 44.22
C SER A 323 -12.69 -22.28 44.51
N PHE A 324 -13.84 -21.95 43.92
CA PHE A 324 -14.52 -20.68 44.11
C PHE A 324 -16.03 -20.91 44.33
N PRO A 325 -16.53 -20.77 45.58
CA PRO A 325 -17.93 -21.04 45.90
C PRO A 325 -18.91 -20.23 45.03
N GLY A 326 -19.85 -20.93 44.39
CA GLY A 326 -20.87 -20.36 43.51
C GLY A 326 -20.47 -20.26 42.04
N ALA A 327 -19.18 -20.37 41.69
CA ALA A 327 -18.74 -20.39 40.28
C ALA A 327 -18.91 -21.78 39.68
N THR A 328 -19.34 -21.87 38.43
CA THR A 328 -19.55 -23.13 37.73
C THR A 328 -18.81 -23.13 36.40
N ALA A 329 -17.77 -23.94 36.27
CA ALA A 329 -17.00 -24.04 35.03
C ALA A 329 -17.55 -25.12 34.12
N ALA A 330 -17.45 -24.95 32.80
CA ALA A 330 -17.81 -25.98 31.83
C ALA A 330 -16.88 -25.94 30.61
N SER A 331 -16.50 -27.11 30.13
CA SER A 331 -15.72 -27.27 28.89
C SER A 331 -16.67 -27.45 27.70
N PHE A 332 -16.39 -26.75 26.60
CA PHE A 332 -17.28 -26.70 25.44
C PHE A 332 -16.94 -27.82 24.42
N VAL A 333 -17.96 -28.52 23.91
CA VAL A 333 -17.83 -29.57 22.88
C VAL A 333 -18.96 -29.38 21.83
N PRO A 334 -18.69 -29.17 20.53
CA PRO A 334 -19.71 -28.87 19.52
C PRO A 334 -20.66 -30.04 19.18
N LYS A 335 -21.95 -29.77 18.93
CA LYS A 335 -22.92 -30.81 18.53
C LYS A 335 -22.82 -31.17 17.05
N GLY A 336 -22.02 -32.20 16.80
CA GLY A 336 -21.89 -32.96 15.55
C GLY A 336 -21.19 -34.30 15.78
N SER A 337 -20.61 -34.49 16.97
CA SER A 337 -20.10 -35.74 17.52
C SER A 337 -21.20 -36.55 18.22
N GLY A 338 -22.24 -36.92 17.46
CA GLY A 338 -23.07 -38.10 17.76
C GLY A 338 -24.59 -37.85 17.85
N ASN A 339 -25.35 -38.43 16.93
CA ASN A 339 -26.67 -38.93 17.27
C ASN A 339 -26.56 -40.44 17.48
N THR A 340 -26.80 -40.89 18.71
CA THR A 340 -27.79 -41.93 19.02
C THR A 340 -27.81 -42.10 20.55
N THR A 341 -28.88 -41.63 21.20
CA THR A 341 -29.36 -42.28 22.42
C THR A 341 -29.79 -43.70 22.01
N THR A 342 -29.36 -44.79 22.64
CA THR A 342 -29.80 -45.34 23.95
C THR A 342 -29.09 -46.72 24.07
N PRO A 343 -29.03 -47.48 25.18
CA PRO A 343 -28.99 -47.27 26.64
C PRO A 343 -27.61 -47.70 27.25
N ALA A 344 -27.42 -47.60 28.57
CA ALA A 344 -26.30 -48.24 29.28
C ALA A 344 -26.37 -49.79 29.25
N PRO A 345 -25.33 -50.55 29.66
CA PRO A 345 -23.90 -50.52 29.31
C PRO A 345 -23.44 -51.88 28.71
N THR A 346 -22.48 -51.94 27.79
CA THR A 346 -21.77 -53.21 27.43
C THR A 346 -20.35 -52.91 26.90
N PRO A 347 -19.31 -53.72 27.22
CA PRO A 347 -17.89 -53.35 27.11
C PRO A 347 -17.36 -53.23 25.68
N ALA A 348 -16.39 -52.35 25.48
CA ALA A 348 -15.70 -52.12 24.21
C ALA A 348 -14.95 -53.36 23.71
N THR A 349 -15.19 -53.74 22.46
CA THR A 349 -14.28 -54.60 21.69
C THR A 349 -13.82 -53.90 20.41
N ASP A 350 -12.51 -53.69 20.41
CA ASP A 350 -11.56 -53.74 19.29
C ASP A 350 -11.45 -52.54 18.32
N GLY A 351 -10.31 -51.84 18.42
CA GLY A 351 -9.74 -51.03 17.33
C GLY A 351 -9.56 -49.53 17.56
N THR A 352 -10.22 -48.91 18.55
CA THR A 352 -10.21 -47.44 18.69
C THR A 352 -8.88 -46.90 19.26
N CYS A 353 -8.34 -47.57 20.27
CA CYS A 353 -7.00 -47.28 20.80
C CYS A 353 -5.98 -48.31 20.32
N SER A 354 -4.70 -47.96 20.38
CA SER A 354 -3.59 -48.90 20.19
C SER A 354 -3.63 -49.98 21.29
N VAL A 355 -2.86 -51.04 21.08
CA VAL A 355 -2.60 -52.01 22.16
C VAL A 355 -1.97 -51.26 23.34
N ILE A 356 -2.30 -51.68 24.57
CA ILE A 356 -1.72 -51.11 25.79
C ILE A 356 -0.24 -51.45 25.86
N GLU A 357 0.57 -50.40 26.01
CA GLU A 357 1.98 -50.46 26.33
C GLU A 357 2.14 -50.55 27.85
N GLU A 358 2.65 -51.68 28.33
CA GLU A 358 2.90 -51.90 29.74
C GLU A 358 4.17 -51.17 30.22
N ASN A 359 4.17 -50.74 31.48
CA ASN A 359 5.25 -49.98 32.13
C ASN A 359 5.70 -48.73 31.37
N THR A 360 4.77 -48.03 30.72
CA THR A 360 5.08 -46.92 29.82
C THR A 360 4.39 -45.65 30.28
N ASP A 361 5.16 -44.57 30.41
CA ASP A 361 4.65 -43.22 30.63
C ASP A 361 5.05 -42.32 29.45
N TYR A 362 4.14 -41.41 29.11
CA TYR A 362 4.34 -40.36 28.11
C TYR A 362 4.50 -39.05 28.86
N VAL A 363 5.69 -38.47 28.82
CA VAL A 363 6.03 -37.37 29.73
C VAL A 363 5.48 -36.04 29.23
N GLY A 364 4.74 -35.34 30.09
CA GLY A 364 4.16 -34.02 29.81
C GLY A 364 2.89 -34.05 28.95
N ASN A 365 2.46 -32.87 28.51
CA ASN A 365 1.24 -32.65 27.69
C ASN A 365 -0.06 -33.18 28.32
N ASP A 366 -0.14 -33.23 29.65
CA ASP A 366 -1.34 -33.60 30.39
C ASP A 366 -2.44 -32.57 30.19
N ILE A 367 -3.58 -33.00 29.67
CA ILE A 367 -4.75 -32.16 29.44
C ILE A 367 -5.95 -32.50 30.32
N GLY A 368 -5.84 -33.56 31.10
CA GLY A 368 -6.83 -33.91 32.09
C GLY A 368 -6.56 -35.25 32.73
N THR A 369 -7.27 -35.52 33.82
CA THR A 369 -7.25 -36.82 34.47
C THR A 369 -8.67 -37.30 34.74
N THR A 370 -8.88 -38.61 34.66
CA THR A 370 -10.12 -39.29 35.04
C THR A 370 -9.80 -40.47 35.95
N ASN A 371 -10.78 -40.92 36.74
CA ASN A 371 -10.60 -42.10 37.58
C ASN A 371 -11.27 -43.31 36.94
N ARG A 372 -10.48 -44.37 36.70
CA ARG A 372 -10.94 -45.65 36.15
C ARG A 372 -10.26 -46.80 36.84
N ALA A 373 -11.03 -47.84 37.13
CA ALA A 373 -10.52 -49.03 37.80
C ALA A 373 -9.50 -49.81 36.96
N LYS A 374 -9.57 -49.70 35.61
CA LYS A 374 -8.69 -50.40 34.68
C LYS A 374 -8.17 -49.46 33.60
N ALA A 375 -6.99 -49.78 33.04
CA ALA A 375 -6.35 -48.96 32.00
C ALA A 375 -7.09 -49.01 30.66
N GLU A 376 -7.80 -50.10 30.39
CA GLU A 376 -8.60 -50.30 29.18
C GLU A 376 -9.76 -49.30 29.13
N ASP A 377 -10.31 -48.95 30.30
CA ASP A 377 -11.43 -48.01 30.42
C ASP A 377 -10.99 -46.56 30.13
N CYS A 378 -9.69 -46.27 30.22
CA CYS A 378 -9.14 -44.95 29.88
C CYS A 378 -9.21 -44.63 28.39
N CYS A 379 -9.32 -45.64 27.52
CA CYS A 379 -9.47 -45.43 26.08
C CYS A 379 -10.75 -44.66 25.79
N ALA A 380 -11.87 -45.02 26.43
CA ALA A 380 -13.14 -44.31 26.27
C ALA A 380 -13.02 -42.85 26.76
N ASP A 381 -12.29 -42.62 27.84
CA ASP A 381 -12.09 -41.28 28.39
C ASP A 381 -11.22 -40.40 27.48
N CYS A 382 -10.15 -40.96 26.92
CA CYS A 382 -9.32 -40.25 25.96
C CYS A 382 -10.07 -40.00 24.66
N VAL A 383 -10.86 -40.95 24.17
CA VAL A 383 -11.71 -40.73 22.98
C VAL A 383 -12.79 -39.69 23.26
N ALA A 384 -13.33 -39.63 24.47
CA ALA A 384 -14.32 -38.60 24.84
C ALA A 384 -13.72 -37.18 24.87
N ASN A 385 -12.41 -37.05 25.12
CA ASN A 385 -11.72 -35.77 25.09
C ASN A 385 -11.09 -35.53 23.70
N PRO A 386 -11.64 -34.64 22.84
CA PRO A 386 -11.21 -34.50 21.44
C PRO A 386 -9.73 -34.10 21.27
N ASP A 387 -9.16 -33.41 22.25
CA ASP A 387 -7.74 -33.01 22.24
C ASP A 387 -6.82 -34.14 22.72
N CYS A 388 -7.35 -35.22 23.32
CA CYS A 388 -6.57 -36.35 23.80
C CYS A 388 -6.14 -37.27 22.65
N LYS A 389 -4.83 -37.41 22.51
CA LYS A 389 -4.17 -38.28 21.53
C LYS A 389 -3.60 -39.53 22.19
N VAL A 390 -3.25 -39.45 23.49
CA VAL A 390 -2.62 -40.51 24.28
C VAL A 390 -3.18 -40.50 25.70
N TYR A 391 -3.32 -41.68 26.33
CA TYR A 391 -3.56 -41.77 27.78
C TYR A 391 -2.51 -42.64 28.47
N VAL A 392 -2.27 -42.35 29.75
CA VAL A 392 -1.46 -43.17 30.66
C VAL A 392 -2.27 -43.47 31.91
N TRP A 393 -2.54 -44.74 32.17
CA TRP A 393 -3.19 -45.16 33.40
C TRP A 393 -2.17 -45.53 34.48
N SER A 394 -2.36 -45.01 35.69
CA SER A 394 -1.56 -45.37 36.86
C SER A 394 -2.41 -45.29 38.13
N GLN A 395 -2.40 -46.36 38.93
CA GLN A 395 -3.07 -46.45 40.24
C GLN A 395 -4.53 -45.98 40.25
N GLY A 396 -5.30 -46.34 39.22
CA GLY A 396 -6.72 -45.99 39.12
C GLY A 396 -7.01 -44.62 38.49
N VAL A 397 -5.98 -43.92 38.04
CA VAL A 397 -6.08 -42.60 37.39
C VAL A 397 -5.64 -42.72 35.93
N CYS A 398 -6.50 -42.32 35.00
CA CYS A 398 -6.14 -42.08 33.60
C CYS A 398 -5.63 -40.66 33.45
N ILE A 399 -4.43 -40.50 32.92
CA ILE A 399 -3.83 -39.20 32.60
C ILE A 399 -3.96 -39.04 31.09
N LEU A 400 -4.81 -38.12 30.66
CA LEU A 400 -5.12 -37.83 29.26
C LEU A 400 -4.15 -36.78 28.73
N LYS A 401 -3.60 -36.99 27.54
CA LYS A 401 -2.50 -36.18 27.01
C LYS A 401 -2.77 -35.70 25.59
N SER A 402 -2.43 -34.44 25.29
CA SER A 402 -2.68 -33.80 23.99
C SER A 402 -1.64 -34.09 22.92
N ALA A 403 -0.52 -34.69 23.29
CA ALA A 403 0.55 -35.03 22.38
C ALA A 403 1.27 -36.31 22.79
N ASN A 404 1.82 -36.99 21.79
CA ASN A 404 2.66 -38.16 21.95
C ASN A 404 4.14 -37.74 21.92
N THR A 405 4.66 -37.16 23.01
CA THR A 405 6.05 -36.68 23.07
C THR A 405 6.82 -37.37 24.20
N GLY A 406 7.87 -38.13 23.85
CA GLY A 406 8.83 -38.71 24.80
C GLY A 406 8.25 -39.84 25.68
N LYS A 407 8.70 -41.08 25.44
CA LYS A 407 8.37 -42.24 26.28
C LYS A 407 9.41 -42.44 27.37
N THR A 408 8.97 -42.74 28.57
CA THR A 408 9.84 -43.22 29.66
C THR A 408 9.29 -44.53 30.23
N SER A 409 10.19 -45.38 30.74
CA SER A 409 9.80 -46.61 31.42
C SER A 409 9.35 -46.28 32.84
N SER A 410 8.11 -46.61 33.16
CA SER A 410 7.48 -46.34 34.46
C SER A 410 6.72 -47.59 34.94
N PRO A 411 7.28 -48.37 35.89
CA PRO A 411 6.67 -49.61 36.34
C PRO A 411 5.24 -49.44 36.86
N GLY A 412 4.30 -50.20 36.31
CA GLY A 412 2.87 -50.16 36.65
C GLY A 412 2.04 -49.12 35.89
N ALA A 413 2.66 -48.24 35.10
CA ALA A 413 1.96 -47.33 34.19
C ALA A 413 1.57 -48.07 32.90
N ARG A 414 0.34 -47.86 32.42
CA ARG A 414 -0.22 -48.58 31.27
C ARG A 414 -0.78 -47.58 30.27
N ALA A 415 -0.18 -47.48 29.09
CA ALA A 415 -0.46 -46.38 28.17
C ALA A 415 -0.97 -46.86 26.81
N ALA A 416 -1.87 -46.10 26.18
CA ALA A 416 -2.25 -46.35 24.80
C ALA A 416 -2.63 -45.05 24.07
N THR A 417 -2.64 -45.12 22.74
CA THR A 417 -2.87 -43.98 21.84
C THR A 417 -4.17 -44.13 21.09
N VAL A 418 -4.84 -43.02 20.75
CA VAL A 418 -6.08 -43.04 19.95
C VAL A 418 -5.70 -43.05 18.47
N ARG A 419 -5.93 -44.17 17.78
CA ARG A 419 -5.38 -44.43 16.43
C ARG A 419 -5.78 -43.38 15.38
N ALA A 420 -7.01 -42.86 15.47
CA ALA A 420 -7.55 -41.89 14.51
C ALA A 420 -7.05 -40.45 14.72
N ARG A 421 -6.38 -40.16 15.85
CA ARG A 421 -5.94 -38.81 16.25
C ARG A 421 -4.43 -38.61 16.21
N ILE A 422 -3.72 -39.67 15.90
CA ILE A 422 -2.34 -39.60 15.44
C ILE A 422 -2.41 -39.67 13.91
N PRO A 423 -1.73 -38.78 13.16
CA PRO A 423 -1.70 -38.86 11.72
C PRO A 423 -1.25 -40.27 11.31
N THR A 424 -2.07 -40.97 10.52
CA THR A 424 -1.56 -42.12 9.76
C THR A 424 -0.37 -41.64 8.95
N ALA A 425 0.74 -42.39 9.00
CA ALA A 425 1.97 -42.03 8.34
C ALA A 425 1.66 -41.52 6.92
N PRO A 426 2.00 -40.26 6.59
CA PRO A 426 1.71 -39.72 5.28
C PRO A 426 2.42 -40.59 4.23
N PRO A 427 1.85 -40.76 3.02
CA PRO A 427 2.64 -41.30 1.92
C PRO A 427 3.91 -40.45 1.80
N MET A 428 5.09 -41.09 1.82
CA MET A 428 6.35 -40.36 1.69
C MET A 428 6.43 -39.72 0.30
N VAL A 429 6.08 -38.44 0.21
CA VAL A 429 6.21 -37.64 -1.01
C VAL A 429 7.58 -36.99 -1.01
N GLY A 430 8.42 -37.34 -2.00
CA GLY A 430 9.75 -36.74 -2.17
C GLY A 430 10.92 -37.58 -1.68
N CYS A 431 10.70 -38.62 -0.86
CA CYS A 431 11.74 -39.59 -0.46
C CYS A 431 11.40 -41.01 -0.94
N PRO A 432 12.40 -41.82 -1.36
CA PRO A 432 12.27 -43.26 -1.54
C PRO A 432 11.99 -43.98 -0.21
N ALA A 433 11.62 -45.27 -0.30
CA ALA A 433 11.35 -46.12 0.86
C ALA A 433 12.47 -46.06 1.93
N ILE A 434 12.06 -46.06 3.19
CA ILE A 434 12.96 -46.02 4.35
C ILE A 434 13.85 -47.28 4.35
N GLN A 435 15.13 -47.08 4.60
CA GLN A 435 16.09 -48.14 4.87
C GLN A 435 16.18 -48.35 6.39
N ASP A 436 15.88 -49.57 6.83
CA ASP A 436 15.97 -49.94 8.24
C ASP A 436 17.40 -50.34 8.63
N ASP A 437 17.75 -50.08 9.89
CA ASP A 437 19.06 -50.31 10.50
C ASP A 437 20.24 -49.63 9.76
N VAL A 438 20.01 -48.42 9.25
CA VAL A 438 21.00 -47.64 8.49
C VAL A 438 21.27 -46.29 9.15
N ASP A 439 22.56 -45.97 9.29
CA ASP A 439 23.07 -44.64 9.60
C ASP A 439 23.99 -44.15 8.48
N TYR A 440 23.99 -42.83 8.27
CA TYR A 440 24.91 -42.12 7.39
C TYR A 440 25.80 -41.24 8.28
N PRO A 441 27.07 -41.60 8.55
CA PRO A 441 27.90 -40.80 9.43
C PRO A 441 28.25 -39.41 8.84
N GLY A 442 28.20 -38.36 9.67
CA GLY A 442 28.59 -36.99 9.32
C GLY A 442 27.58 -36.22 8.46
N ASN A 443 27.97 -35.01 8.01
CA ASN A 443 27.16 -34.10 7.21
C ASN A 443 25.81 -33.70 7.83
N ASP A 444 25.69 -33.70 9.16
CA ASP A 444 24.47 -33.29 9.85
C ASP A 444 24.25 -31.78 9.67
N LEU A 445 23.17 -31.42 8.97
CA LEU A 445 22.71 -30.05 8.74
C LEU A 445 22.07 -29.48 10.01
N THR A 446 21.12 -30.23 10.55
CA THR A 446 20.37 -29.90 11.77
C THR A 446 19.69 -31.15 12.30
N THR A 447 19.17 -31.09 13.52
CA THR A 447 18.39 -32.19 14.12
C THR A 447 16.98 -31.72 14.45
N THR A 448 15.99 -32.39 13.90
CA THR A 448 14.57 -32.26 14.31
C THR A 448 14.17 -33.49 15.13
N TYR A 449 12.94 -33.51 15.67
CA TYR A 449 12.44 -34.64 16.44
C TYR A 449 11.06 -35.05 15.93
N GLN A 450 10.91 -36.32 15.57
CA GLN A 450 9.69 -36.86 15.01
C GLN A 450 9.35 -38.23 15.58
N THR A 451 8.06 -38.55 15.56
CA THR A 451 7.52 -39.79 16.13
C THR A 451 7.80 -41.03 15.29
N ALA A 452 8.17 -40.87 14.01
CA ALA A 452 8.54 -41.95 13.10
C ALA A 452 9.46 -41.43 11.98
N ALA A 453 10.24 -42.32 11.38
CA ALA A 453 11.18 -41.98 10.31
C ALA A 453 10.51 -41.34 9.08
N GLU A 454 9.26 -41.73 8.80
CA GLU A 454 8.45 -41.26 7.69
C GLU A 454 8.18 -39.74 7.77
N PHE A 455 8.13 -39.18 8.98
CA PHE A 455 7.95 -37.73 9.18
C PHE A 455 9.25 -36.95 8.97
N CYS A 456 10.41 -37.57 9.16
CA CYS A 456 11.69 -36.92 8.85
C CYS A 456 11.87 -36.64 7.36
N CYS A 457 11.13 -37.33 6.48
CA CYS A 457 11.11 -37.02 5.05
C CYS A 457 10.55 -35.63 4.80
N ALA A 458 9.43 -35.27 5.44
CA ALA A 458 8.86 -33.93 5.34
C ALA A 458 9.84 -32.87 5.87
N ASP A 459 10.44 -33.14 7.04
CA ASP A 459 11.46 -32.26 7.62
C ASP A 459 12.64 -32.06 6.66
N CYS A 460 13.14 -33.13 6.03
CA CYS A 460 14.23 -33.03 5.07
C CYS A 460 13.82 -32.30 3.78
N THR A 461 12.66 -32.63 3.19
CA THR A 461 12.16 -31.91 2.00
C THR A 461 11.87 -30.43 2.25
N GLY A 462 11.53 -30.07 3.49
CA GLY A 462 11.27 -28.71 3.94
C GLY A 462 12.50 -27.95 4.44
N THR A 463 13.65 -28.61 4.59
CA THR A 463 14.88 -28.00 5.10
C THR A 463 15.85 -27.74 3.93
N PRO A 464 16.13 -26.46 3.57
CA PRO A 464 17.07 -26.11 2.52
C PRO A 464 18.42 -26.80 2.67
N GLY A 465 18.90 -27.40 1.59
CA GLY A 465 20.17 -28.14 1.59
C GLY A 465 20.11 -29.53 2.22
N CYS A 466 18.99 -30.00 2.81
CA CYS A 466 18.88 -31.38 3.26
C CYS A 466 18.76 -32.33 2.05
N ARG A 467 19.55 -33.41 2.05
CA ARG A 467 19.64 -34.40 0.97
C ARG A 467 19.40 -35.84 1.44
N GLY A 468 19.23 -36.02 2.74
CA GLY A 468 18.79 -37.26 3.36
C GLY A 468 18.71 -37.08 4.87
N PHE A 469 18.15 -38.05 5.57
CA PHE A 469 18.02 -38.01 7.02
C PHE A 469 18.32 -39.38 7.62
N VAL A 470 18.67 -39.38 8.91
CA VAL A 470 18.70 -40.57 9.76
C VAL A 470 17.84 -40.33 10.97
N TRP A 471 16.81 -41.15 11.16
CA TRP A 471 15.94 -41.14 12.32
C TRP A 471 16.36 -42.20 13.33
N SER A 472 16.43 -41.84 14.61
CA SER A 472 16.75 -42.80 15.68
C SER A 472 15.50 -43.23 16.45
N ALA A 473 15.21 -44.53 16.46
CA ALA A 473 14.06 -45.09 17.16
C ALA A 473 14.13 -44.93 18.69
N MET A 474 15.32 -44.77 19.26
CA MET A 474 15.51 -44.62 20.71
C MET A 474 15.22 -43.20 21.21
N SER A 475 15.48 -42.18 20.39
CA SER A 475 15.37 -40.77 20.81
C SER A 475 14.36 -39.95 20.02
N GLY A 476 13.85 -40.48 18.91
CA GLY A 476 12.98 -39.76 17.98
C GLY A 476 13.71 -38.68 17.17
N ALA A 477 15.04 -38.57 17.28
CA ALA A 477 15.81 -37.55 16.58
C ALA A 477 15.92 -37.84 15.08
N CYS A 478 15.54 -36.88 14.23
CA CYS A 478 15.79 -36.83 12.80
C CYS A 478 17.05 -36.00 12.54
N ARG A 479 18.18 -36.66 12.28
CA ARG A 479 19.40 -35.98 11.85
C ARG A 479 19.31 -35.71 10.35
N LEU A 480 18.99 -34.48 9.99
CA LEU A 480 18.89 -34.00 8.61
C LEU A 480 20.29 -33.75 8.09
N LYS A 481 20.57 -34.12 6.84
CA LYS A 481 21.94 -34.19 6.34
C LYS A 481 22.11 -33.39 5.07
N THR A 482 23.16 -32.57 4.98
CA THR A 482 23.48 -31.80 3.77
C THR A 482 23.91 -32.68 2.60
N ALA A 483 24.44 -33.87 2.91
CA ALA A 483 24.76 -34.93 1.97
C ALA A 483 24.71 -36.29 2.68
N VAL A 484 24.54 -37.37 1.92
CA VAL A 484 24.56 -38.74 2.44
C VAL A 484 25.83 -39.45 1.99
N GLY A 485 26.60 -39.98 2.95
CA GLY A 485 27.80 -40.77 2.70
C GLY A 485 27.48 -42.25 2.47
N SER A 486 28.51 -43.12 2.55
CA SER A 486 28.29 -44.57 2.51
C SER A 486 27.44 -45.03 3.71
N PRO A 487 26.42 -45.89 3.50
CA PRO A 487 25.58 -46.39 4.59
C PRO A 487 26.38 -47.30 5.53
N VAL A 488 26.16 -47.14 6.83
CA VAL A 488 26.70 -48.02 7.88
C VAL A 488 25.54 -48.68 8.61
N LYS A 489 25.68 -49.97 8.93
CA LYS A 489 24.67 -50.72 9.68
C LYS A 489 24.58 -50.19 11.12
N SER A 490 23.41 -49.73 11.54
CA SER A 490 23.14 -49.19 12.87
C SER A 490 21.74 -49.58 13.33
N VAL A 491 21.66 -50.55 14.25
CA VAL A 491 20.39 -51.16 14.68
C VAL A 491 19.49 -50.13 15.36
N GLY A 492 18.25 -50.00 14.88
CA GLY A 492 17.26 -49.06 15.39
C GLY A 492 17.31 -47.66 14.75
N ASN A 493 18.24 -47.40 13.82
CA ASN A 493 18.21 -46.20 12.99
C ASN A 493 17.52 -46.48 11.66
N ARG A 494 16.77 -45.51 11.15
CA ARG A 494 16.01 -45.61 9.90
C ARG A 494 16.30 -44.40 9.04
N ALA A 495 16.72 -44.59 7.80
CA ALA A 495 17.24 -43.51 6.97
C ALA A 495 16.60 -43.48 5.58
N SER A 496 16.55 -42.32 4.95
CA SER A 496 16.20 -42.19 3.53
C SER A 496 16.93 -41.01 2.89
N ILE A 497 17.04 -41.05 1.57
CA ILE A 497 17.86 -40.14 0.76
C ILE A 497 16.97 -39.50 -0.30
N LEU A 498 17.07 -38.19 -0.53
CA LEU A 498 16.24 -37.53 -1.54
C LEU A 498 16.74 -37.87 -2.96
N PRO A 499 15.86 -38.09 -3.95
CA PRO A 499 16.25 -38.33 -5.33
C PRO A 499 17.01 -37.12 -5.91
N ARG A 500 18.09 -37.36 -6.66
CA ARG A 500 18.80 -36.30 -7.40
C ARG A 500 17.92 -35.82 -8.56
N LEU A 501 17.57 -34.54 -8.58
CA LEU A 501 16.66 -33.95 -9.58
C LEU A 501 17.36 -33.55 -10.89
N ASN A 502 18.69 -33.48 -10.91
CA ASN A 502 19.47 -33.07 -12.08
C ASN A 502 20.40 -34.21 -12.54
N THR A 503 20.23 -34.68 -13.78
CA THR A 503 21.27 -35.46 -14.47
C THR A 503 22.28 -34.50 -15.09
N ALA A 504 23.46 -34.38 -14.47
CA ALA A 504 24.57 -33.57 -14.97
C ALA A 504 25.36 -34.30 -16.05
N THR A 505 25.75 -33.60 -17.13
CA THR A 505 26.74 -34.10 -18.10
C THR A 505 28.09 -33.42 -17.82
N CYS A 506 29.09 -34.20 -17.46
CA CYS A 506 30.39 -33.73 -16.94
C CYS A 506 31.47 -33.77 -18.02
N SER A 507 32.43 -32.85 -17.94
CA SER A 507 33.65 -32.94 -18.74
C SER A 507 34.58 -34.04 -18.23
N ASP A 508 35.55 -34.45 -19.05
CA ASP A 508 36.70 -35.23 -18.59
C ASP A 508 37.48 -34.45 -17.51
N PHE A 509 38.17 -35.18 -16.62
CA PHE A 509 38.96 -34.56 -15.55
C PHE A 509 40.25 -33.94 -16.08
N GLN A 510 40.56 -32.75 -15.57
CA GLN A 510 41.91 -32.24 -15.56
C GLN A 510 42.61 -32.76 -14.30
N ASN A 511 43.55 -33.68 -14.49
CA ASN A 511 44.32 -34.26 -13.38
C ASN A 511 45.44 -33.31 -12.96
N ASP A 512 45.78 -33.36 -11.67
CA ASP A 512 46.85 -32.61 -11.01
C ASP A 512 46.69 -31.08 -11.10
N VAL A 513 45.43 -30.61 -11.17
CA VAL A 513 45.08 -29.20 -11.33
C VAL A 513 44.07 -28.77 -10.27
N ASP A 514 44.38 -27.66 -9.61
CA ASP A 514 43.46 -26.87 -8.79
C ASP A 514 43.18 -25.51 -9.45
N TYR A 515 42.05 -24.91 -9.09
CA TYR A 515 41.66 -23.54 -9.45
C TYR A 515 41.51 -22.73 -8.16
N PRO A 516 42.58 -22.07 -7.67
CA PRO A 516 42.58 -21.43 -6.36
C PRO A 516 41.50 -20.34 -6.24
N GLY A 517 40.82 -20.30 -5.10
CA GLY A 517 39.76 -19.33 -4.80
C GLY A 517 38.39 -19.70 -5.38
N ASN A 518 37.44 -18.77 -5.23
CA ASN A 518 36.03 -18.89 -5.66
C ASN A 518 35.28 -20.10 -5.08
N ASP A 519 35.76 -20.68 -3.98
CA ASP A 519 35.07 -21.75 -3.24
C ASP A 519 33.78 -21.22 -2.63
N ILE A 520 32.67 -21.80 -3.05
CA ILE A 520 31.33 -21.47 -2.54
C ILE A 520 30.78 -22.56 -1.62
N GLY A 521 31.48 -23.69 -1.53
CA GLY A 521 31.17 -24.76 -0.60
C GLY A 521 32.08 -25.96 -0.83
N SER A 522 31.96 -26.96 0.03
CA SER A 522 32.62 -28.24 -0.17
C SER A 522 31.75 -29.42 0.28
N THR A 523 31.99 -30.58 -0.30
CA THR A 523 31.35 -31.84 0.08
C THR A 523 32.38 -32.95 0.21
N SER A 524 32.17 -33.94 1.08
CA SER A 524 33.06 -35.10 1.16
C SER A 524 32.58 -36.21 0.21
N ARG A 525 33.47 -36.67 -0.67
CA ARG A 525 33.21 -37.74 -1.65
C ARG A 525 34.44 -38.61 -1.82
N ALA A 526 34.23 -39.93 -1.83
CA ALA A 526 35.30 -40.90 -2.03
C ALA A 526 35.88 -40.87 -3.46
N SER A 527 35.18 -40.28 -4.43
CA SER A 527 35.60 -40.22 -5.84
C SER A 527 35.33 -38.85 -6.46
N ALA A 528 36.24 -38.39 -7.31
CA ALA A 528 36.10 -37.17 -8.10
C ALA A 528 34.89 -37.18 -9.05
N ALA A 529 34.42 -38.37 -9.46
CA ALA A 529 33.24 -38.53 -10.32
C ALA A 529 31.94 -38.06 -9.65
N ASP A 530 31.90 -38.11 -8.33
CA ASP A 530 30.70 -37.78 -7.58
C ASP A 530 30.51 -36.25 -7.42
N CYS A 531 31.61 -35.49 -7.52
CA CYS A 531 31.62 -34.02 -7.38
C CYS A 531 30.82 -33.30 -8.46
N CYS A 532 30.67 -33.91 -9.65
CA CYS A 532 29.94 -33.29 -10.74
C CYS A 532 28.45 -33.14 -10.42
N GLY A 533 27.85 -34.17 -9.85
CA GLY A 533 26.47 -34.09 -9.37
C GLY A 533 26.33 -33.08 -8.24
N ASP A 534 27.33 -32.99 -7.36
CA ASP A 534 27.32 -32.04 -6.26
C ASP A 534 27.38 -30.58 -6.77
N CYS A 535 28.22 -30.29 -7.77
CA CYS A 535 28.28 -28.96 -8.37
C CYS A 535 27.02 -28.62 -9.19
N ALA A 536 26.43 -29.58 -9.90
CA ALA A 536 25.19 -29.36 -10.64
C ALA A 536 23.96 -29.06 -9.75
N GLU A 537 24.08 -29.36 -8.46
CA GLU A 537 23.04 -29.19 -7.45
C GLU A 537 23.35 -28.02 -6.49
N PHE A 538 24.54 -27.41 -6.57
CA PHE A 538 24.96 -26.29 -5.74
C PHE A 538 24.82 -24.97 -6.50
N ASN A 539 23.90 -24.10 -6.04
CA ASN A 539 23.57 -22.86 -6.74
C ASN A 539 24.79 -21.94 -6.86
N GLY A 540 25.04 -21.41 -8.05
CA GLY A 540 26.22 -20.63 -8.36
C GLY A 540 27.48 -21.44 -8.68
N CYS A 541 27.47 -22.78 -8.56
CA CYS A 541 28.62 -23.60 -8.93
C CYS A 541 28.75 -23.72 -10.45
N THR A 542 29.94 -23.44 -10.97
CA THR A 542 30.28 -23.54 -12.40
C THR A 542 31.38 -24.55 -12.66
N LEU A 543 32.18 -24.89 -11.64
CA LEU A 543 33.20 -25.93 -11.68
C LEU A 543 33.43 -26.54 -10.29
N TYR A 544 34.13 -27.67 -10.26
CA TYR A 544 34.52 -28.34 -9.02
C TYR A 544 35.97 -28.85 -9.09
N VAL A 545 36.61 -28.95 -7.94
CA VAL A 545 37.93 -29.57 -7.77
C VAL A 545 37.84 -30.62 -6.68
N TRP A 546 38.15 -31.86 -7.01
CA TRP A 546 38.27 -32.91 -6.02
C TRP A 546 39.72 -33.07 -5.56
N SER A 547 39.96 -33.25 -4.27
CA SER A 547 41.27 -33.63 -3.70
C SER A 547 41.13 -34.79 -2.71
N ASN A 548 42.26 -35.40 -2.34
CA ASN A 548 42.32 -36.44 -1.31
C ASN A 548 42.24 -35.90 0.14
N ASP A 549 41.99 -34.59 0.32
CA ASP A 549 41.88 -34.02 1.65
C ASP A 549 40.76 -34.71 2.44
N PHE A 550 41.04 -35.06 3.70
CA PHE A 550 40.10 -35.70 4.63
C PHE A 550 39.44 -36.99 4.09
N GLY A 551 40.12 -37.74 3.23
CA GLY A 551 39.60 -38.98 2.64
C GLY A 551 38.76 -38.77 1.38
N GLY A 552 38.79 -37.55 0.82
CA GLY A 552 38.12 -37.18 -0.42
C GLY A 552 37.18 -35.99 -0.23
N THR A 553 37.54 -34.84 -0.79
CA THR A 553 36.78 -33.58 -0.69
C THR A 553 36.56 -32.98 -2.07
N CYS A 554 35.32 -32.64 -2.40
CA CYS A 554 34.92 -31.85 -3.55
C CYS A 554 34.78 -30.38 -3.13
N TYR A 555 35.64 -29.52 -3.64
CA TYR A 555 35.53 -28.08 -3.54
C TYR A 555 34.68 -27.55 -4.70
N LEU A 556 33.57 -26.91 -4.38
CA LEU A 556 32.58 -26.40 -5.33
C LEU A 556 32.86 -24.92 -5.56
N LYS A 557 32.97 -24.49 -6.80
CA LYS A 557 33.48 -23.16 -7.14
C LYS A 557 32.55 -22.38 -8.06
N SER A 558 32.45 -21.07 -7.83
CA SER A 558 31.58 -20.18 -8.62
C SER A 558 32.20 -19.69 -9.91
N ALA A 559 33.52 -19.64 -10.00
CA ALA A 559 34.22 -19.19 -11.20
C ALA A 559 35.60 -19.84 -11.34
N LYS A 560 36.01 -20.05 -12.59
CA LYS A 560 37.30 -20.63 -12.96
C LYS A 560 38.39 -19.56 -12.88
N SER A 561 39.38 -19.75 -12.01
CA SER A 561 40.59 -18.91 -11.93
C SER A 561 41.72 -19.45 -12.83
N ASP A 562 42.92 -18.89 -12.73
CA ASP A 562 44.09 -19.44 -13.41
C ASP A 562 44.46 -20.82 -12.82
N PRO A 563 44.79 -21.82 -13.66
CA PRO A 563 45.09 -23.16 -13.18
C PRO A 563 46.40 -23.20 -12.39
N SER A 564 46.40 -23.90 -11.26
CA SER A 564 47.56 -24.14 -10.40
C SER A 564 47.88 -25.64 -10.34
N PRO A 565 49.16 -26.07 -10.50
CA PRO A 565 49.54 -27.48 -10.35
C PRO A 565 49.31 -27.96 -8.91
N PHE A 566 48.51 -29.01 -8.73
CA PHE A 566 48.25 -29.63 -7.44
C PHE A 566 48.17 -31.17 -7.57
N PRO A 567 49.26 -31.90 -7.28
CA PRO A 567 49.31 -33.35 -7.45
C PRO A 567 48.18 -34.08 -6.71
N GLY A 568 47.42 -34.90 -7.42
CA GLY A 568 46.29 -35.67 -6.92
C GLY A 568 44.93 -34.96 -6.99
N ALA A 569 44.87 -33.67 -7.33
CA ALA A 569 43.61 -32.99 -7.56
C ALA A 569 42.99 -33.36 -8.91
N LYS A 570 41.66 -33.35 -9.01
CA LYS A 570 40.91 -33.59 -10.24
C LYS A 570 39.84 -32.54 -10.42
N ALA A 571 40.01 -31.65 -11.39
CA ALA A 571 39.07 -30.59 -11.70
C ALA A 571 38.13 -30.97 -12.85
N GLY A 572 36.87 -30.53 -12.78
CA GLY A 572 35.87 -30.74 -13.83
C GLY A 572 34.85 -29.63 -13.91
N VAL A 573 34.21 -29.49 -15.07
CA VAL A 573 33.07 -28.59 -15.30
C VAL A 573 31.86 -29.42 -15.70
N TYR A 574 30.66 -28.92 -15.42
CA TYR A 574 29.42 -29.58 -15.84
C TYR A 574 28.62 -28.69 -16.81
N THR A 575 27.82 -29.32 -17.66
CA THR A 575 26.83 -28.66 -18.50
C THR A 575 25.43 -29.12 -18.07
N ARG A 576 24.50 -28.16 -17.88
CA ARG A 576 23.12 -28.47 -17.52
C ARG A 576 22.41 -29.02 -18.76
N SER A 577 22.28 -30.34 -18.84
CA SER A 577 21.26 -30.96 -19.69
C SER A 577 19.91 -30.77 -19.00
N VAL A 578 19.12 -29.80 -19.45
CA VAL A 578 17.75 -29.62 -18.95
C VAL A 578 16.97 -30.87 -19.32
N ALA A 579 16.68 -31.73 -18.33
CA ALA A 579 15.65 -32.75 -18.51
C ALA A 579 14.34 -32.02 -18.86
N PRO A 580 13.63 -32.41 -19.93
CA PRO A 580 12.33 -31.82 -20.23
C PRO A 580 11.44 -31.96 -18.99
N VAL A 581 10.88 -30.83 -18.55
CA VAL A 581 9.83 -30.80 -17.53
C VAL A 581 8.80 -31.87 -17.92
N PRO A 582 8.45 -32.83 -17.04
CA PRO A 582 7.43 -33.81 -17.34
C PRO A 582 6.17 -33.09 -17.80
N VAL A 583 5.73 -33.42 -19.01
CA VAL A 583 4.46 -32.95 -19.58
C VAL A 583 3.34 -33.53 -18.74
N VAL A 584 2.97 -32.84 -17.68
CA VAL A 584 1.65 -32.97 -17.08
C VAL A 584 0.94 -31.69 -17.45
N THR A 585 0.11 -31.75 -18.49
CA THR A 585 -0.91 -30.74 -18.72
C THR A 585 -1.71 -30.61 -17.42
N PRO A 586 -1.69 -29.45 -16.74
CA PRO A 586 -2.48 -29.26 -15.53
C PRO A 586 -3.94 -29.58 -15.82
N ALA A 587 -4.63 -30.22 -14.87
CA ALA A 587 -6.05 -30.52 -15.02
C ALA A 587 -6.84 -29.23 -15.35
N PRO A 588 -7.86 -29.28 -16.23
CA PRO A 588 -8.67 -28.12 -16.57
C PRO A 588 -9.25 -27.48 -15.30
N ALA A 589 -8.98 -26.20 -15.11
CA ALA A 589 -9.48 -25.44 -13.97
C ALA A 589 -9.83 -24.03 -14.45
N PRO A 590 -10.88 -23.40 -13.90
CA PRO A 590 -11.28 -22.05 -14.29
C PRO A 590 -10.10 -21.07 -14.15
N SER A 591 -9.91 -20.22 -15.17
CA SER A 591 -8.90 -19.16 -15.14
C SER A 591 -9.07 -18.30 -13.88
N ALA A 592 -8.02 -18.20 -13.05
CA ALA A 592 -7.99 -17.35 -11.87
C ALA A 592 -7.57 -15.91 -12.20
N ILE A 593 -7.47 -15.56 -13.48
CA ILE A 593 -7.05 -14.23 -13.93
C ILE A 593 -8.15 -13.22 -13.62
N LYS A 594 -7.77 -12.19 -12.87
CA LYS A 594 -8.56 -10.99 -12.64
C LYS A 594 -8.03 -9.86 -13.51
N THR A 595 -8.90 -8.94 -13.86
CA THR A 595 -8.54 -7.71 -14.57
C THR A 595 -9.05 -6.52 -13.78
N SER A 596 -8.32 -5.41 -13.85
CA SER A 596 -8.72 -4.16 -13.22
C SER A 596 -8.15 -2.99 -14.02
N VAL A 597 -8.66 -1.80 -13.72
CA VAL A 597 -8.22 -0.54 -14.32
C VAL A 597 -7.84 0.40 -13.18
N PHE A 598 -6.66 0.99 -13.28
CA PHE A 598 -6.19 2.02 -12.37
C PHE A 598 -6.21 3.38 -13.04
N GLY A 599 -6.52 4.42 -12.27
CA GLY A 599 -6.71 5.79 -12.76
C GLY A 599 -8.18 6.11 -13.01
N SER A 600 -8.49 7.41 -12.97
CA SER A 600 -9.81 7.95 -13.27
C SER A 600 -9.67 9.25 -14.03
N TYR A 601 -10.58 9.51 -14.98
CA TYR A 601 -10.57 10.75 -15.76
C TYR A 601 -10.52 11.98 -14.84
N PRO A 602 -9.68 12.99 -15.14
CA PRO A 602 -8.88 13.17 -16.36
C PRO A 602 -7.50 12.48 -16.35
N SER A 603 -7.12 11.78 -15.28
CA SER A 603 -5.88 11.01 -15.25
C SER A 603 -5.92 9.84 -16.24
N PRO A 604 -4.80 9.48 -16.90
CA PRO A 604 -4.72 8.30 -17.74
C PRO A 604 -5.16 7.04 -17.00
N SER A 605 -5.87 6.16 -17.69
CA SER A 605 -6.31 4.87 -17.17
C SER A 605 -5.44 3.74 -17.73
N VAL A 606 -4.94 2.88 -16.85
CA VAL A 606 -4.12 1.72 -17.22
C VAL A 606 -4.82 0.45 -16.75
N ALA A 607 -5.17 -0.41 -17.68
CA ALA A 607 -5.70 -1.73 -17.41
C ALA A 607 -4.58 -2.76 -17.23
N PHE A 608 -4.77 -3.65 -16.28
CA PHE A 608 -3.81 -4.69 -15.93
C PHE A 608 -4.55 -5.96 -15.54
N ALA A 609 -3.85 -7.08 -15.62
CA ALA A 609 -4.35 -8.38 -15.21
C ALA A 609 -3.48 -8.92 -14.08
N TYR A 610 -4.04 -9.79 -13.25
CA TYR A 610 -3.34 -10.40 -12.14
C TYR A 610 -3.97 -11.71 -11.70
N VAL A 611 -3.17 -12.56 -11.08
CA VAL A 611 -3.62 -13.79 -10.41
C VAL A 611 -3.38 -13.65 -8.90
N PRO A 612 -4.43 -13.78 -8.06
CA PRO A 612 -4.28 -13.78 -6.61
C PRO A 612 -3.53 -15.02 -6.09
N ASN A 613 -2.81 -14.86 -4.98
CA ASN A 613 -2.03 -15.92 -4.31
C ASN A 613 -0.94 -16.54 -5.22
N MET A 614 -0.41 -15.74 -6.14
CA MET A 614 0.65 -16.13 -7.07
C MET A 614 1.73 -15.06 -7.09
N GLN A 615 2.92 -15.42 -7.57
CA GLN A 615 4.06 -14.50 -7.68
C GLN A 615 4.92 -14.80 -8.92
N TRP A 616 5.47 -13.75 -9.53
CA TRP A 616 6.46 -13.85 -10.61
C TRP A 616 7.88 -13.99 -10.06
N ILE A 617 8.03 -14.76 -8.98
CA ILE A 617 9.31 -15.09 -8.35
C ILE A 617 9.29 -16.60 -8.10
N PRO A 618 10.27 -17.37 -8.61
CA PRO A 618 10.28 -18.81 -8.40
C PRO A 618 10.24 -19.12 -6.90
N SER A 619 9.37 -20.03 -6.46
CA SER A 619 9.22 -20.34 -5.03
C SER A 619 10.51 -20.91 -4.40
N SER A 620 11.44 -21.41 -5.23
CA SER A 620 12.78 -21.84 -4.86
C SER A 620 13.75 -20.68 -4.55
N LYS A 621 13.43 -19.45 -4.94
CA LYS A 621 14.25 -18.25 -4.72
C LYS A 621 13.77 -17.37 -3.56
N LEU A 622 12.75 -17.82 -2.80
CA LEU A 622 12.16 -17.07 -1.67
C LEU A 622 12.17 -17.92 -0.40
N GLU A 623 13.36 -18.17 0.16
CA GLU A 623 13.50 -18.94 1.40
C GLU A 623 12.98 -18.18 2.63
N ALA A 624 13.17 -16.85 2.69
CA ALA A 624 12.65 -15.99 3.76
C ALA A 624 11.80 -14.78 3.29
N GLY A 625 11.53 -14.66 1.98
CA GLY A 625 10.89 -13.47 1.40
C GLY A 625 11.88 -12.48 0.75
N ASP A 626 13.17 -12.79 0.78
CA ASP A 626 14.23 -11.88 0.36
C ASP A 626 14.33 -11.71 -1.16
N ILE A 627 14.37 -10.45 -1.60
CA ILE A 627 14.84 -10.02 -2.91
C ILE A 627 16.03 -9.11 -2.63
N GLY A 628 17.24 -9.67 -2.77
CA GLY A 628 18.46 -8.98 -2.35
C GLY A 628 18.47 -8.78 -0.84
N ASP A 629 18.67 -7.52 -0.41
CA ASP A 629 18.70 -7.13 1.00
C ASP A 629 17.30 -6.89 1.62
N ILE A 630 16.21 -7.08 0.86
CA ILE A 630 14.85 -6.74 1.29
C ILE A 630 13.93 -7.95 1.37
N ASP A 631 13.35 -8.14 2.54
CA ASP A 631 12.23 -9.06 2.76
C ASP A 631 10.91 -8.39 2.34
N ILE A 632 10.35 -8.81 1.20
CA ILE A 632 9.10 -8.23 0.68
C ILE A 632 7.86 -8.56 1.52
N LEU A 633 7.98 -9.49 2.46
CA LEU A 633 6.90 -9.93 3.35
C LEU A 633 6.90 -9.18 4.68
N LYS A 634 7.95 -8.39 4.96
CA LYS A 634 8.00 -7.49 6.12
C LYS A 634 7.70 -6.03 5.73
N PRO A 635 7.09 -5.24 6.64
CA PRO A 635 6.91 -3.82 6.41
C PRO A 635 8.24 -3.14 6.06
N PHE A 636 8.21 -2.26 5.07
CA PHE A 636 9.39 -1.50 4.69
C PHE A 636 9.86 -0.63 5.87
N PRO A 637 11.11 -0.77 6.35
CA PRO A 637 11.58 0.00 7.49
C PRO A 637 11.70 1.47 7.09
N LEU A 638 10.97 2.34 7.79
CA LEU A 638 11.17 3.78 7.65
C LEU A 638 12.49 4.16 8.34
N PRO A 639 13.38 4.93 7.69
CA PRO A 639 14.62 5.36 8.32
C PRO A 639 14.35 6.24 9.55
N SER A 640 15.32 6.35 10.46
CA SER A 640 15.34 7.44 11.44
C SER A 640 15.63 8.77 10.72
N PRO A 641 15.31 9.93 11.32
CA PRO A 641 15.68 11.22 10.74
C PRO A 641 17.18 11.33 10.40
N ALA A 642 18.05 10.75 11.23
CA ALA A 642 19.50 10.72 10.98
C ALA A 642 19.88 9.84 9.78
N GLU A 643 19.27 8.66 9.65
CA GLU A 643 19.48 7.78 8.49
C GLU A 643 18.95 8.40 7.20
N MET A 644 17.82 9.13 7.27
CA MET A 644 17.24 9.84 6.14
C MET A 644 18.16 10.98 5.68
N MET A 645 18.65 11.82 6.61
CA MET A 645 19.64 12.86 6.29
C MET A 645 20.92 12.26 5.67
N ALA A 646 21.43 11.17 6.24
CA ALA A 646 22.60 10.47 5.69
C ALA A 646 22.34 9.84 4.32
N ALA A 647 21.14 9.33 4.06
CA ALA A 647 20.74 8.82 2.76
C ALA A 647 20.64 9.94 1.71
N HIS A 648 20.21 11.13 2.13
CA HIS A 648 20.13 12.32 1.28
C HIS A 648 21.50 12.88 0.86
N ASP A 649 22.53 12.66 1.66
CA ASP A 649 23.93 12.99 1.33
C ASP A 649 24.64 11.87 0.54
N ALA A 650 24.01 10.69 0.41
CA ALA A 650 24.56 9.52 -0.27
C ALA A 650 24.07 9.42 -1.72
N LYS A 651 24.84 8.70 -2.56
CA LYS A 651 24.39 8.36 -3.91
C LYS A 651 23.16 7.43 -3.83
N PRO A 652 22.14 7.61 -4.68
CA PRO A 652 20.99 6.72 -4.73
C PRO A 652 21.46 5.26 -4.91
N LYS A 653 20.95 4.34 -4.09
CA LYS A 653 21.27 2.92 -4.24
C LYS A 653 20.60 2.35 -5.49
N PRO A 654 21.25 1.45 -6.23
CA PRO A 654 20.64 0.84 -7.41
C PRO A 654 19.39 0.07 -7.02
N LEU A 655 18.29 0.32 -7.73
CA LEU A 655 17.03 -0.41 -7.56
C LEU A 655 17.09 -1.85 -8.09
N LEU A 656 18.02 -2.14 -9.01
CA LEU A 656 18.09 -3.45 -9.66
C LEU A 656 18.88 -4.41 -8.81
N GLU A 657 18.18 -5.40 -8.26
CA GLU A 657 18.83 -6.53 -7.64
C GLU A 657 19.36 -7.47 -8.73
N GLU A 658 20.68 -7.48 -8.96
CA GLU A 658 21.29 -8.24 -10.05
C GLU A 658 21.03 -9.76 -9.93
N GLY A 659 20.94 -10.28 -8.69
CA GLY A 659 20.69 -11.71 -8.44
C GLY A 659 19.29 -12.20 -8.83
N THR A 660 18.29 -11.32 -8.83
CA THR A 660 16.89 -11.64 -9.15
C THR A 660 16.38 -10.94 -10.41
N ASN A 661 17.14 -9.97 -10.93
CA ASN A 661 16.77 -9.09 -12.04
C ASN A 661 15.41 -8.40 -11.82
N THR A 662 15.24 -7.82 -10.63
CA THR A 662 14.01 -7.16 -10.19
C THR A 662 14.28 -5.77 -9.67
N LEU A 663 13.31 -4.87 -9.86
CA LEU A 663 13.24 -3.58 -9.19
C LEU A 663 12.17 -3.67 -8.10
N TYR A 664 12.38 -3.09 -6.93
CA TYR A 664 11.33 -2.99 -5.92
C TYR A 664 11.01 -1.53 -5.60
N PHE A 665 9.74 -1.27 -5.29
CA PHE A 665 9.21 0.05 -4.98
C PHE A 665 8.39 -0.05 -3.70
N PRO A 666 8.83 0.57 -2.59
CA PRO A 666 8.06 0.60 -1.36
C PRO A 666 6.91 1.59 -1.45
N LEU A 667 5.98 1.49 -0.49
CA LEU A 667 4.83 2.38 -0.32
C LEU A 667 3.92 2.49 -1.54
N ALA A 668 3.85 1.46 -2.39
CA ALA A 668 2.86 1.34 -3.46
C ALA A 668 1.47 1.06 -2.85
N GLN A 669 0.58 2.04 -2.91
CA GLN A 669 -0.72 2.06 -2.23
C GLN A 669 -1.72 1.05 -2.79
N SER A 670 -1.49 0.55 -4.00
CA SER A 670 -2.36 -0.46 -4.61
C SER A 670 -1.65 -1.27 -5.68
N VAL A 671 -2.24 -2.42 -6.02
CA VAL A 671 -1.84 -3.24 -7.18
C VAL A 671 -1.93 -2.46 -8.49
N GLY A 672 -2.86 -1.51 -8.59
CA GLY A 672 -3.02 -0.66 -9.77
C GLY A 672 -1.89 0.36 -9.91
N GLU A 673 -1.43 0.94 -8.80
CA GLU A 673 -0.25 1.78 -8.79
C GLU A 673 0.99 0.97 -9.18
N CYS A 674 1.13 -0.26 -8.68
CA CYS A 674 2.20 -1.17 -9.08
C CYS A 674 2.18 -1.49 -10.59
N ALA A 675 1.00 -1.64 -11.19
CA ALA A 675 0.86 -1.82 -12.64
C ALA A 675 1.29 -0.57 -13.42
N VAL A 676 0.92 0.63 -12.95
CA VAL A 676 1.41 1.88 -13.55
C VAL A 676 2.93 1.96 -13.43
N MET A 677 3.49 1.57 -12.29
CA MET A 677 4.94 1.56 -12.08
C MET A 677 5.68 0.61 -13.03
N THR A 678 5.09 -0.55 -13.27
CA THR A 678 5.65 -1.57 -14.14
C THR A 678 5.70 -1.10 -15.58
N SER A 679 4.54 -0.70 -16.12
CA SER A 679 4.36 -0.33 -17.52
C SER A 679 5.19 0.89 -17.94
N SER A 680 5.20 1.92 -17.10
CA SER A 680 5.98 3.14 -17.34
C SER A 680 7.49 2.93 -17.31
N SER A 681 7.98 1.94 -16.55
CA SER A 681 9.39 1.58 -16.45
C SER A 681 9.84 0.73 -17.65
N GLY A 682 8.93 0.44 -18.58
CA GLY A 682 9.21 -0.35 -19.78
C GLY A 682 9.10 -1.86 -19.56
N TYR A 683 8.58 -2.28 -18.41
CA TYR A 683 8.40 -3.68 -18.04
C TYR A 683 6.92 -4.08 -18.10
N ALA A 684 6.67 -5.38 -18.13
CA ALA A 684 5.34 -5.95 -18.29
C ALA A 684 4.86 -6.72 -17.07
N PHE A 685 5.76 -7.26 -16.24
CA PHE A 685 5.41 -8.18 -15.15
C PHE A 685 5.73 -7.60 -13.78
N PHE A 686 4.87 -7.89 -12.80
CA PHE A 686 5.07 -7.44 -11.41
C PHE A 686 4.52 -8.40 -10.37
N THR A 687 5.13 -8.40 -9.18
CA THR A 687 4.57 -9.01 -7.97
C THR A 687 4.21 -7.87 -7.00
N TYR A 688 2.98 -7.83 -6.51
CA TYR A 688 2.55 -6.86 -5.50
C TYR A 688 2.21 -7.57 -4.20
N VAL A 689 2.72 -7.04 -3.08
CA VAL A 689 2.47 -7.54 -1.73
C VAL A 689 1.62 -6.52 -0.97
N PRO A 690 0.28 -6.71 -0.87
CA PRO A 690 -0.60 -5.72 -0.24
C PRO A 690 -0.30 -5.45 1.24
N SER A 691 0.14 -6.47 1.99
CA SER A 691 0.42 -6.36 3.42
C SER A 691 1.60 -5.44 3.75
N THR A 692 2.54 -5.29 2.82
CA THR A 692 3.76 -4.48 2.99
C THR A 692 3.79 -3.26 2.07
N GLN A 693 2.83 -3.17 1.14
CA GLN A 693 2.78 -2.15 0.08
C GLN A 693 4.04 -2.15 -0.81
N ILE A 694 4.66 -3.32 -1.01
CA ILE A 694 5.84 -3.46 -1.86
C ILE A 694 5.41 -3.91 -3.25
N CYS A 695 5.86 -3.17 -4.27
CA CYS A 695 5.73 -3.53 -5.67
C CYS A 695 7.08 -4.00 -6.20
N VAL A 696 7.14 -5.23 -6.73
CA VAL A 696 8.32 -5.80 -7.37
C VAL A 696 8.07 -5.84 -8.87
N VAL A 697 8.86 -5.11 -9.63
CA VAL A 697 8.83 -5.07 -11.09
C VAL A 697 9.89 -6.01 -11.63
N HIS A 698 9.49 -6.88 -12.56
CA HIS A 698 10.36 -7.92 -13.10
C HIS A 698 11.00 -7.51 -14.42
N ASN A 699 12.32 -7.49 -14.45
CA ASN A 699 13.09 -7.31 -15.67
C ASN A 699 13.35 -8.68 -16.31
N PHE A 700 12.33 -9.28 -16.91
CA PHE A 700 12.54 -10.47 -17.73
C PHE A 700 13.21 -10.12 -19.07
N ALA A 701 13.97 -11.07 -19.59
CA ALA A 701 14.78 -10.90 -20.81
C ALA A 701 13.93 -10.54 -22.04
N SER A 702 14.56 -9.91 -23.03
CA SER A 702 13.92 -9.65 -24.32
C SER A 702 13.55 -10.95 -25.03
N PRO A 703 12.36 -11.02 -25.66
CA PRO A 703 11.88 -12.25 -26.27
C PRO A 703 12.62 -12.57 -27.58
N THR A 704 13.02 -13.83 -27.73
CA THR A 704 13.42 -14.40 -29.04
C THR A 704 12.21 -14.85 -29.88
N THR A 705 11.06 -15.04 -29.24
CA THR A 705 9.77 -15.41 -29.83
C THR A 705 8.65 -14.56 -29.23
N THR A 706 7.62 -14.21 -30.02
CA THR A 706 6.55 -13.32 -29.54
C THR A 706 5.79 -13.94 -28.35
N THR A 707 5.81 -13.24 -27.22
CA THR A 707 5.01 -13.55 -26.03
C THR A 707 3.64 -12.87 -26.11
N PHE A 708 2.56 -13.65 -25.93
CA PHE A 708 1.19 -13.17 -25.86
C PHE A 708 0.65 -13.35 -24.43
N ALA A 709 0.48 -12.25 -23.69
CA ALA A 709 -0.19 -12.27 -22.40
C ALA A 709 -1.70 -12.38 -22.58
N LEU A 710 -2.33 -13.24 -21.79
CA LEU A 710 -3.78 -13.33 -21.72
C LEU A 710 -4.35 -12.13 -20.98
N PHE A 711 -5.50 -11.67 -21.44
CA PHE A 711 -6.26 -10.63 -20.77
C PHE A 711 -7.75 -10.91 -21.01
N PRO A 712 -8.52 -11.41 -20.03
CA PRO A 712 -9.88 -11.89 -20.26
C PRO A 712 -10.83 -10.93 -21.00
N THR A 713 -10.61 -9.61 -20.91
CA THR A 713 -11.47 -8.60 -21.56
C THR A 713 -11.07 -8.23 -23.00
N GLN A 714 -10.01 -8.81 -23.56
CA GLN A 714 -9.55 -8.50 -24.93
C GLN A 714 -8.74 -9.64 -25.56
N SER A 715 -8.44 -9.49 -26.85
CA SER A 715 -7.48 -10.36 -27.52
C SER A 715 -6.11 -10.31 -26.83
N PRO A 716 -5.37 -11.43 -26.74
CA PRO A 716 -4.08 -11.47 -26.05
C PRO A 716 -3.10 -10.40 -26.54
N MET A 717 -2.45 -9.76 -25.57
CA MET A 717 -1.55 -8.64 -25.79
C MET A 717 -0.13 -9.12 -26.04
N VAL A 718 0.56 -8.50 -26.99
CA VAL A 718 1.98 -8.80 -27.21
C VAL A 718 2.83 -8.05 -26.19
N LEU A 719 3.73 -8.79 -25.55
CA LEU A 719 4.66 -8.25 -24.57
C LEU A 719 6.04 -8.04 -25.16
N SER A 720 6.75 -7.05 -24.62
CA SER A 720 8.15 -6.74 -24.94
C SER A 720 9.16 -7.64 -24.19
N GLN A 721 8.69 -8.59 -23.39
CA GLN A 721 9.51 -9.46 -22.52
C GLN A 721 9.17 -10.96 -22.75
N ALA A 722 10.17 -11.82 -22.68
CA ALA A 722 10.01 -13.27 -22.60
C ALA A 722 9.77 -13.68 -21.16
N VAL A 723 8.86 -14.64 -20.95
CA VAL A 723 8.66 -15.22 -19.62
C VAL A 723 9.76 -16.26 -19.37
N PRO A 724 10.46 -16.22 -18.22
CA PRO A 724 11.49 -17.20 -17.89
C PRO A 724 10.97 -18.63 -17.88
N GLN A 725 11.86 -19.58 -18.20
CA GLN A 725 11.55 -21.01 -18.24
C GLN A 725 11.05 -21.56 -16.90
N ASP A 726 11.48 -20.96 -15.79
CA ASP A 726 11.05 -21.30 -14.42
C ASP A 726 9.52 -21.15 -14.21
N PHE A 727 8.84 -20.43 -15.12
CA PHE A 727 7.39 -20.22 -15.11
C PHE A 727 6.67 -20.98 -16.23
N GLN A 728 7.34 -21.89 -16.94
CA GLN A 728 6.71 -22.71 -17.96
C GLN A 728 5.77 -23.74 -17.31
N LEU A 729 4.50 -23.70 -17.71
CA LEU A 729 3.48 -24.65 -17.27
C LEU A 729 3.42 -25.91 -18.15
N GLY A 730 3.81 -25.80 -19.42
CA GLY A 730 3.80 -26.92 -20.36
C GLY A 730 3.97 -26.50 -21.81
N VAL A 731 4.04 -27.49 -22.70
CA VAL A 731 4.14 -27.31 -24.16
C VAL A 731 3.09 -28.19 -24.83
N ASP A 732 2.38 -27.65 -25.81
CA ASP A 732 1.53 -28.37 -26.74
C ASP A 732 2.15 -28.31 -28.15
N THR A 733 2.51 -29.47 -28.69
CA THR A 733 3.13 -29.63 -30.01
C THR A 733 2.12 -30.09 -31.07
N ASN A 734 0.81 -29.99 -30.80
CA ASN A 734 -0.22 -30.43 -31.73
C ASN A 734 -0.11 -29.69 -33.09
N PRO A 735 0.13 -30.40 -34.21
CA PRO A 735 0.38 -29.80 -35.52
C PRO A 735 -0.86 -29.13 -36.16
N SER A 736 -2.04 -29.23 -35.53
CA SER A 736 -3.27 -28.52 -35.87
C SER A 736 -3.53 -27.26 -35.03
N SER A 737 -2.68 -26.98 -34.03
CA SER A 737 -2.82 -25.80 -33.19
C SER A 737 -2.69 -24.52 -34.03
N THR A 738 -3.54 -23.54 -33.72
CA THR A 738 -3.42 -22.16 -34.23
C THR A 738 -3.03 -21.28 -33.05
N LEU A 739 -2.52 -20.06 -33.30
CA LEU A 739 -2.28 -19.09 -32.23
C LEU A 739 -3.55 -18.87 -31.37
N ALA A 740 -4.72 -18.78 -32.00
CA ALA A 740 -6.00 -18.66 -31.30
C ALA A 740 -6.31 -19.90 -30.44
N GLY A 741 -6.04 -21.11 -30.96
CA GLY A 741 -6.17 -22.36 -30.20
C GLY A 741 -5.20 -22.44 -29.02
N CYS A 742 -3.95 -21.99 -29.20
CA CYS A 742 -2.94 -21.89 -28.16
C CYS A 742 -3.39 -20.94 -27.03
N GLN A 743 -3.92 -19.78 -27.39
CA GLN A 743 -4.45 -18.81 -26.42
C GLN A 743 -5.70 -19.34 -25.68
N ALA A 744 -6.59 -20.03 -26.39
CA ALA A 744 -7.76 -20.67 -25.80
C ALA A 744 -7.38 -21.80 -24.82
N GLY A 745 -6.38 -22.61 -25.18
CA GLY A 745 -5.84 -23.67 -24.31
C GLY A 745 -5.17 -23.12 -23.04
N CYS A 746 -4.52 -21.96 -23.13
CA CYS A 746 -4.01 -21.27 -21.94
C CYS A 746 -5.16 -20.80 -21.04
N SER A 747 -6.27 -20.33 -21.61
CA SER A 747 -7.43 -19.86 -20.84
C SER A 747 -8.13 -20.96 -20.02
N SER A 748 -7.87 -22.24 -20.31
CA SER A 748 -8.38 -23.40 -19.56
C SER A 748 -7.42 -23.93 -18.47
N LEU A 749 -6.29 -23.26 -18.26
CA LEU A 749 -5.30 -23.58 -17.23
C LEU A 749 -5.33 -22.52 -16.10
N ALA A 750 -5.47 -22.94 -14.85
CA ALA A 750 -5.72 -22.06 -13.70
C ALA A 750 -4.76 -20.86 -13.55
N ALA A 751 -3.48 -21.05 -13.89
CA ALA A 751 -2.42 -20.07 -13.72
C ALA A 751 -1.83 -19.56 -15.03
N CYS A 752 -2.34 -19.96 -16.20
CA CYS A 752 -1.69 -19.59 -17.46
C CYS A 752 -1.95 -18.12 -17.79
N ALA A 753 -0.89 -17.32 -17.71
CA ALA A 753 -0.92 -15.87 -17.91
C ALA A 753 -0.40 -15.46 -19.29
N ALA A 754 0.44 -16.29 -19.93
CA ALA A 754 1.01 -15.98 -21.24
C ALA A 754 1.29 -17.23 -22.07
N VAL A 755 1.40 -17.05 -23.38
CA VAL A 755 1.82 -18.08 -24.34
C VAL A 755 2.88 -17.59 -25.29
N THR A 756 3.72 -18.49 -25.78
CA THR A 756 4.48 -18.29 -27.03
C THR A 756 3.99 -19.28 -28.08
N TYR A 757 4.06 -18.90 -29.36
CA TYR A 757 3.62 -19.74 -30.47
C TYR A 757 4.57 -19.61 -31.66
N THR A 758 5.30 -20.68 -31.94
CA THR A 758 6.30 -20.75 -33.01
C THR A 758 6.22 -22.13 -33.65
N ASP A 759 6.22 -22.21 -34.98
CA ASP A 759 6.23 -23.49 -35.72
C ASP A 759 5.21 -24.54 -35.23
N LYS A 760 3.98 -24.08 -34.91
CA LYS A 760 2.87 -24.91 -34.38
C LYS A 760 3.13 -25.51 -32.99
N THR A 761 4.16 -25.02 -32.31
CA THR A 761 4.43 -25.33 -30.91
C THR A 761 3.89 -24.19 -30.06
N CYS A 762 3.00 -24.54 -29.13
CA CYS A 762 2.43 -23.64 -28.13
C CYS A 762 3.10 -23.89 -26.78
N THR A 763 3.69 -22.87 -26.17
CA THR A 763 4.24 -22.97 -24.81
C THR A 763 3.41 -22.13 -23.86
N PHE A 764 2.99 -22.70 -22.74
CA PHE A 764 2.18 -22.06 -21.71
C PHE A 764 3.04 -21.58 -20.55
N TYR A 765 2.77 -20.36 -20.06
CA TYR A 765 3.49 -19.76 -18.94
C TYR A 765 2.54 -19.21 -17.89
N GLY A 766 2.93 -19.28 -16.61
CA GLY A 766 2.14 -18.80 -15.49
C GLY A 766 2.96 -18.55 -14.23
N PRO A 767 2.50 -17.64 -13.34
CA PRO A 767 3.22 -17.35 -12.11
C PRO A 767 3.21 -18.56 -11.17
N ALA A 768 4.21 -18.62 -10.29
CA ALA A 768 4.33 -19.68 -9.30
C ALA A 768 3.39 -19.43 -8.09
N PRO A 769 3.00 -20.48 -7.34
CA PRO A 769 2.29 -20.31 -6.07
C PRO A 769 3.02 -19.37 -5.13
N ALA A 770 2.29 -18.42 -4.55
CA ALA A 770 2.83 -17.50 -3.57
C ALA A 770 3.19 -18.21 -2.27
N LYS A 771 4.25 -17.75 -1.60
CA LYS A 771 4.63 -18.24 -0.26
C LYS A 771 3.62 -17.88 0.83
N GLN A 772 2.91 -16.77 0.65
CA GLN A 772 1.89 -16.27 1.56
C GLN A 772 0.62 -15.89 0.80
N ALA A 773 -0.54 -16.10 1.42
CA ALA A 773 -1.81 -15.64 0.88
C ALA A 773 -1.85 -14.10 0.76
N GLY A 774 -2.50 -13.59 -0.29
CA GLY A 774 -2.67 -12.16 -0.54
C GLY A 774 -1.69 -11.56 -1.53
N ILE A 775 -0.58 -12.24 -1.87
CA ILE A 775 0.37 -11.79 -2.89
C ILE A 775 -0.26 -11.88 -4.28
N LEU A 776 -0.02 -10.87 -5.13
CA LEU A 776 -0.61 -10.77 -6.46
C LEU A 776 0.49 -10.80 -7.54
N ALA A 777 0.40 -11.74 -8.47
CA ALA A 777 1.22 -11.76 -9.68
C ALA A 777 0.47 -11.07 -10.80
N GLY A 778 0.95 -9.91 -11.24
CA GLY A 778 0.31 -9.10 -12.26
C GLY A 778 1.14 -8.91 -13.51
N TRP A 779 0.45 -8.49 -14.57
CA TRP A 779 1.05 -8.01 -15.80
C TRP A 779 0.24 -6.88 -16.41
N VAL A 780 0.95 -6.05 -17.17
CA VAL A 780 0.43 -4.84 -17.79
C VAL A 780 1.11 -4.64 -19.13
N SER A 781 0.37 -4.10 -20.10
CA SER A 781 0.92 -3.64 -21.35
C SER A 781 0.27 -2.31 -21.68
N ASP A 782 1.10 -1.26 -21.78
CA ASP A 782 0.69 0.00 -22.37
C ASP A 782 1.15 0.03 -23.83
N PRO A 783 0.25 -0.19 -24.79
CA PRO A 783 0.64 -0.34 -26.19
C PRO A 783 0.99 1.00 -26.85
N ILE A 784 0.78 2.14 -26.17
CA ILE A 784 1.02 3.47 -26.71
C ILE A 784 2.28 4.07 -26.09
N SER A 785 3.12 4.62 -26.95
CA SER A 785 4.25 5.45 -26.52
C SER A 785 4.01 6.89 -26.94
N TRP A 786 4.05 7.80 -25.96
CA TRP A 786 4.02 9.24 -26.16
C TRP A 786 5.45 9.73 -26.40
N ASN A 787 5.69 10.33 -27.56
CA ASN A 787 6.98 10.84 -27.97
C ASN A 787 6.91 12.35 -28.13
N GLU A 788 7.96 13.02 -27.70
CA GLU A 788 8.10 14.47 -27.81
C GLU A 788 9.45 14.80 -28.46
N VAL A 789 9.40 15.70 -29.42
CA VAL A 789 10.58 16.37 -30.00
C VAL A 789 10.54 17.82 -29.54
N PRO A 790 11.43 18.23 -28.62
CA PRO A 790 11.46 19.60 -28.09
C PRO A 790 11.49 20.64 -29.21
N ASN A 791 10.83 21.78 -28.99
CA ASN A 791 10.68 22.88 -29.95
C ASN A 791 9.93 22.54 -31.25
N SER A 792 9.44 21.31 -31.42
CA SER A 792 8.95 20.84 -32.71
C SER A 792 7.56 20.20 -32.64
N MET A 793 7.42 19.07 -31.95
CA MET A 793 6.21 18.26 -32.07
C MET A 793 6.01 17.25 -30.96
N GLN A 794 4.77 16.81 -30.82
CA GLN A 794 4.42 15.57 -30.14
C GLN A 794 3.85 14.58 -31.16
N TYR A 795 4.18 13.30 -30.99
CA TYR A 795 3.56 12.22 -31.75
C TYR A 795 3.42 10.98 -30.87
N LEU A 796 2.51 10.10 -31.29
CA LEU A 796 2.26 8.84 -30.60
C LEU A 796 2.55 7.68 -31.53
N THR A 797 2.96 6.57 -30.94
CA THR A 797 3.24 5.34 -31.66
C THR A 797 2.63 4.16 -30.95
N MET A 798 2.13 3.23 -31.72
CA MET A 798 1.64 1.93 -31.28
C MET A 798 2.47 0.85 -31.99
N PRO A 799 3.52 0.32 -31.33
CA PRO A 799 4.35 -0.73 -31.89
C PRO A 799 3.54 -2.02 -32.12
N SER A 800 4.05 -2.84 -33.04
CA SER A 800 3.47 -4.11 -33.42
C SER A 800 2.00 -4.03 -33.86
N ARG A 801 1.64 -2.95 -34.56
CA ARG A 801 0.30 -2.67 -35.07
C ARG A 801 0.36 -2.11 -36.47
N SER A 802 -0.62 -2.47 -37.30
CA SER A 802 -0.73 -1.99 -38.67
C SER A 802 -2.16 -1.62 -39.05
N LEU A 803 -2.25 -0.89 -40.17
CA LEU A 803 -3.47 -0.65 -40.90
C LEU A 803 -3.35 -1.31 -42.28
N ASP A 804 -4.44 -1.86 -42.80
CA ASP A 804 -4.56 -2.17 -44.21
C ASP A 804 -4.64 -0.87 -45.01
N LEU A 805 -3.51 -0.51 -45.63
CA LEU A 805 -3.35 0.76 -46.35
C LEU A 805 -3.94 0.74 -47.77
N THR A 806 -4.53 -0.36 -48.24
CA THR A 806 -5.01 -0.49 -49.63
C THR A 806 -6.06 0.55 -50.04
N LYS A 807 -6.88 1.01 -49.09
CA LYS A 807 -7.91 2.04 -49.33
C LYS A 807 -7.52 3.45 -48.87
N TYR A 808 -6.26 3.66 -48.52
CA TYR A 808 -5.75 4.97 -48.08
C TYR A 808 -4.92 5.63 -49.16
N THR A 809 -4.96 6.95 -49.23
CA THR A 809 -3.96 7.71 -49.99
C THR A 809 -2.67 7.73 -49.18
N THR A 810 -1.60 7.17 -49.76
CA THR A 810 -0.31 7.04 -49.08
C THR A 810 0.81 7.75 -49.83
N GLN A 811 1.85 8.15 -49.11
CA GLN A 811 3.09 8.69 -49.65
C GLN A 811 4.27 8.01 -48.97
N VAL A 812 5.26 7.53 -49.75
CA VAL A 812 6.49 6.97 -49.18
C VAL A 812 7.49 8.08 -48.89
N ALA A 813 8.00 8.15 -47.66
CA ALA A 813 9.08 9.06 -47.30
C ALA A 813 10.42 8.29 -47.37
N THR A 814 11.10 8.38 -48.52
CA THR A 814 12.29 7.56 -48.83
C THR A 814 13.50 7.87 -47.95
N THR A 815 13.60 9.10 -47.45
CA THR A 815 14.67 9.58 -46.57
C THR A 815 14.47 9.25 -45.09
N ALA A 816 13.24 8.90 -44.67
CA ALA A 816 12.95 8.58 -43.29
C ALA A 816 13.37 7.13 -42.97
N LYS A 817 14.32 6.96 -42.05
CA LYS A 817 14.91 5.65 -41.70
C LYS A 817 14.62 5.21 -40.28
N THR A 818 14.03 6.08 -39.48
CA THR A 818 13.56 5.78 -38.13
C THR A 818 12.08 6.13 -37.98
N VAL A 819 11.45 5.63 -36.91
CA VAL A 819 10.08 6.00 -36.53
C VAL A 819 9.97 7.52 -36.32
N GLY A 820 10.99 8.14 -35.71
CA GLY A 820 11.04 9.59 -35.49
C GLY A 820 11.13 10.38 -36.80
N ASP A 821 11.98 9.96 -37.75
CA ASP A 821 12.07 10.59 -39.07
C ASP A 821 10.73 10.49 -39.81
N CYS A 822 10.04 9.35 -39.65
CA CYS A 822 8.75 9.11 -40.29
C CYS A 822 7.66 10.03 -39.71
N ALA A 823 7.65 10.22 -38.39
CA ALA A 823 6.78 11.18 -37.73
C ALA A 823 7.08 12.62 -38.17
N LEU A 824 8.35 13.01 -38.24
CA LEU A 824 8.75 14.34 -38.71
C LEU A 824 8.33 14.57 -40.18
N ALA A 825 8.51 13.58 -41.04
CA ALA A 825 8.05 13.64 -42.43
C ALA A 825 6.52 13.77 -42.52
N ALA A 826 5.77 13.05 -41.69
CA ALA A 826 4.32 13.18 -41.59
C ALA A 826 3.91 14.60 -41.17
N GLN A 827 4.57 15.15 -40.14
CA GLN A 827 4.32 16.52 -39.68
C GLN A 827 4.61 17.55 -40.78
N GLN A 828 5.76 17.46 -41.45
CA GLN A 828 6.15 18.37 -42.53
C GLN A 828 5.17 18.34 -43.71
N LYS A 829 4.60 17.17 -44.00
CA LYS A 829 3.56 16.98 -45.03
C LYS A 829 2.15 17.26 -44.54
N LYS A 830 1.97 17.62 -43.26
CA LYS A 830 0.67 17.85 -42.62
C LYS A 830 -0.26 16.63 -42.73
N LEU A 831 0.30 15.43 -42.62
CA LEU A 831 -0.44 14.17 -42.61
C LEU A 831 -0.57 13.67 -41.17
N PRO A 832 -1.78 13.28 -40.73
CA PRO A 832 -2.03 12.96 -39.32
C PRO A 832 -1.52 11.57 -38.92
N LEU A 833 -1.27 10.68 -39.87
CA LEU A 833 -0.95 9.27 -39.64
C LEU A 833 0.32 8.86 -40.40
N PHE A 834 1.05 7.89 -39.86
CA PHE A 834 2.14 7.22 -40.53
C PHE A 834 2.27 5.76 -40.10
N SER A 835 2.88 4.95 -40.96
CA SER A 835 3.23 3.56 -40.71
C SER A 835 4.71 3.36 -41.00
N PHE A 836 5.44 2.77 -40.07
CA PHE A 836 6.86 2.48 -40.21
C PHE A 836 7.10 0.98 -40.11
N GLU A 837 7.66 0.39 -41.17
CA GLU A 837 8.09 -1.01 -41.18
C GLU A 837 9.57 -1.07 -40.79
N ILE A 838 9.86 -1.77 -39.69
CA ILE A 838 11.16 -1.77 -39.02
C ILE A 838 12.21 -2.54 -39.84
N SER A 839 11.89 -3.73 -40.33
CA SER A 839 12.82 -4.61 -41.06
C SER A 839 13.25 -4.03 -42.41
N ALA A 840 12.33 -3.40 -43.13
CA ALA A 840 12.53 -2.74 -44.40
C ALA A 840 12.97 -1.27 -44.27
N LYS A 841 12.95 -0.72 -43.05
CA LYS A 841 13.17 0.72 -42.76
C LYS A 841 12.31 1.61 -43.68
N LYS A 842 11.04 1.22 -43.87
CA LYS A 842 10.13 1.84 -44.83
C LYS A 842 9.11 2.72 -44.12
N CYS A 843 9.17 4.01 -44.37
CA CYS A 843 8.18 4.98 -43.90
C CYS A 843 7.08 5.21 -44.93
N THR A 844 5.82 5.00 -44.52
CA THR A 844 4.62 5.28 -45.31
C THR A 844 3.76 6.30 -44.57
N LEU A 845 3.63 7.50 -45.14
CA LEU A 845 2.75 8.55 -44.64
C LEU A 845 1.32 8.30 -45.13
N VAL A 846 0.34 8.54 -44.27
CA VAL A 846 -1.04 8.15 -44.52
C VAL A 846 -1.96 9.35 -44.38
N LYS A 847 -2.73 9.62 -45.44
CA LYS A 847 -3.83 10.59 -45.38
C LYS A 847 -5.07 9.89 -44.85
N ALA A 848 -5.73 10.48 -43.85
CA ALA A 848 -7.01 9.96 -43.36
C ALA A 848 -8.08 10.04 -44.46
N ALA A 849 -8.97 9.03 -44.52
CA ALA A 849 -10.06 9.02 -45.49
C ALA A 849 -11.17 9.99 -45.07
N SER A 850 -11.93 10.50 -46.03
CA SER A 850 -13.08 11.38 -45.75
C SER A 850 -14.26 10.62 -45.15
N ALA A 851 -14.97 11.25 -44.20
CA ALA A 851 -16.16 10.74 -43.55
C ALA A 851 -17.34 11.73 -43.63
N ALA A 852 -18.51 11.32 -43.14
CA ALA A 852 -19.64 12.23 -42.97
C ALA A 852 -19.29 13.38 -42.02
N ALA A 853 -19.86 14.56 -42.26
CA ALA A 853 -19.59 15.75 -41.45
C ALA A 853 -20.01 15.62 -39.97
N THR A 854 -20.89 14.67 -39.64
CA THR A 854 -21.35 14.38 -38.27
C THR A 854 -20.45 13.39 -37.52
N THR A 855 -19.44 12.82 -38.20
CA THR A 855 -18.53 11.85 -37.63
C THR A 855 -17.25 12.52 -37.10
N SER A 856 -16.92 12.24 -35.85
CA SER A 856 -15.66 12.66 -35.22
C SER A 856 -14.80 11.43 -34.92
N THR A 857 -13.54 11.44 -35.35
CA THR A 857 -12.54 10.44 -34.96
C THR A 857 -11.61 11.04 -33.91
N LEU A 858 -11.49 10.39 -32.75
CA LEU A 858 -10.68 10.85 -31.63
C LEU A 858 -9.62 9.79 -31.32
N LEU A 859 -8.38 10.05 -31.75
CA LEU A 859 -7.24 9.19 -31.43
C LEU A 859 -6.72 9.48 -30.02
N VAL A 860 -6.17 8.44 -29.41
CA VAL A 860 -5.58 8.52 -28.08
C VAL A 860 -4.45 9.54 -28.05
N ASN A 861 -4.49 10.41 -27.07
CA ASN A 861 -3.35 11.21 -26.63
C ASN A 861 -3.40 11.33 -25.11
N TYR A 862 -3.84 12.46 -24.57
CA TYR A 862 -4.20 12.58 -23.16
C TYR A 862 -5.71 12.65 -23.03
N PRO A 863 -6.29 12.16 -21.92
CA PRO A 863 -7.74 12.08 -21.78
C PRO A 863 -8.45 13.43 -22.00
N ALA A 864 -7.84 14.53 -21.53
CA ALA A 864 -8.37 15.88 -21.71
C ALA A 864 -8.01 16.52 -23.06
N SER A 865 -7.16 15.90 -23.90
CA SER A 865 -6.67 16.47 -25.15
C SER A 865 -6.41 15.39 -26.22
N PRO A 866 -7.46 14.71 -26.71
CA PRO A 866 -7.36 13.72 -27.78
C PRO A 866 -6.92 14.36 -29.10
N VAL A 867 -6.38 13.56 -30.02
CA VAL A 867 -6.15 14.03 -31.40
C VAL A 867 -7.46 13.91 -32.18
N VAL A 868 -8.04 15.06 -32.51
CA VAL A 868 -9.32 15.14 -33.21
C VAL A 868 -9.09 15.19 -34.73
N LEU A 869 -9.64 14.21 -35.44
CA LEU A 869 -9.69 14.18 -36.91
C LEU A 869 -11.13 14.41 -37.36
N SER A 870 -11.51 15.68 -37.54
CA SER A 870 -12.87 16.09 -37.94
C SER A 870 -13.19 15.61 -39.36
N SER A 871 -14.38 15.04 -39.55
CA SER A 871 -14.86 14.56 -40.87
C SER A 871 -13.91 13.58 -41.55
N ALA A 872 -13.14 12.83 -40.76
CA ALA A 872 -12.22 11.81 -41.23
C ALA A 872 -12.56 10.45 -40.60
N ALA A 873 -12.33 9.38 -41.36
CA ALA A 873 -12.53 8.00 -40.93
C ALA A 873 -11.35 7.12 -41.35
N PHE A 874 -11.29 5.96 -40.70
CA PHE A 874 -10.48 4.84 -41.15
C PHE A 874 -11.29 3.99 -42.13
N ALA A 875 -10.74 3.79 -43.33
CA ALA A 875 -11.42 3.13 -44.44
C ALA A 875 -11.48 1.61 -44.27
N THR A 876 -10.35 0.97 -43.96
CA THR A 876 -10.18 -0.48 -43.77
C THR A 876 -9.04 -0.77 -42.77
N GLY A 877 -8.88 -2.05 -42.39
CA GLY A 877 -7.74 -2.51 -41.60
C GLY A 877 -7.85 -2.35 -40.09
N LEU A 878 -9.06 -2.08 -39.59
CA LEU A 878 -9.37 -1.98 -38.17
C LEU A 878 -10.57 -2.85 -37.83
N THR A 879 -10.53 -3.46 -36.65
CA THR A 879 -11.72 -3.98 -36.00
C THR A 879 -12.45 -2.83 -35.34
N LYS A 880 -13.76 -2.72 -35.58
CA LYS A 880 -14.63 -1.73 -34.94
C LYS A 880 -15.53 -2.41 -33.93
N THR A 881 -15.49 -1.95 -32.68
CA THR A 881 -16.28 -2.52 -31.58
C THR A 881 -17.26 -1.47 -31.09
N ALA A 882 -18.57 -1.72 -31.23
CA ALA A 882 -19.59 -0.77 -30.78
C ALA A 882 -19.57 -0.62 -29.25
N VAL A 883 -19.73 0.62 -28.77
CA VAL A 883 -19.88 0.96 -27.36
C VAL A 883 -21.26 1.56 -27.15
N ALA A 884 -22.05 0.94 -26.28
CA ALA A 884 -23.42 1.38 -26.01
C ALA A 884 -23.45 2.63 -25.11
N ASN A 885 -24.56 3.38 -25.20
CA ASN A 885 -24.96 4.42 -24.24
C ASN A 885 -23.99 5.63 -24.09
N MET A 886 -23.27 6.00 -25.15
CA MET A 886 -22.40 7.18 -25.13
C MET A 886 -23.13 8.44 -25.61
N ALA A 887 -23.13 9.48 -24.76
CA ALA A 887 -23.85 10.73 -25.02
C ALA A 887 -23.07 11.73 -25.89
N SER A 888 -21.74 11.62 -25.92
CA SER A 888 -20.85 12.56 -26.61
C SER A 888 -19.60 11.89 -27.18
N ALA A 889 -18.92 12.58 -28.09
CA ALA A 889 -17.62 12.14 -28.61
C ALA A 889 -16.54 12.06 -27.52
N ALA A 890 -16.62 12.93 -26.51
CA ALA A 890 -15.71 12.89 -25.36
C ALA A 890 -15.95 11.64 -24.50
N ASP A 891 -17.21 11.28 -24.23
CA ASP A 891 -17.52 10.05 -23.47
C ASP A 891 -17.17 8.81 -24.28
N CYS A 892 -17.40 8.84 -25.59
CA CYS A 892 -16.93 7.80 -26.50
C CYS A 892 -15.41 7.64 -26.43
N HIS A 893 -14.65 8.74 -26.46
CA HIS A 893 -13.20 8.71 -26.34
C HIS A 893 -12.72 8.09 -25.01
N LYS A 894 -13.35 8.43 -23.88
CA LYS A 894 -13.03 7.86 -22.57
C LYS A 894 -13.22 6.35 -22.51
N ALA A 895 -14.09 5.78 -23.35
CA ALA A 895 -14.26 4.33 -23.42
C ALA A 895 -13.06 3.61 -24.07
N CYS A 896 -12.20 4.32 -24.80
CA CYS A 896 -10.97 3.76 -25.33
C CYS A 896 -9.87 3.78 -24.26
N VAL A 897 -9.72 2.63 -23.58
CA VAL A 897 -8.56 2.33 -22.73
C VAL A 897 -7.63 1.41 -23.53
N PRO A 898 -6.49 1.90 -24.04
CA PRO A 898 -5.62 1.14 -24.94
C PRO A 898 -5.12 -0.17 -24.34
N SER A 899 -4.76 -0.14 -23.06
CA SER A 899 -4.32 -1.30 -22.30
C SER A 899 -5.44 -2.31 -22.01
N ALA A 900 -6.72 -1.93 -22.14
CA ALA A 900 -7.88 -2.81 -21.89
C ALA A 900 -8.50 -3.40 -23.16
N SER A 901 -8.39 -2.69 -24.28
CA SER A 901 -9.08 -3.02 -25.54
C SER A 901 -8.19 -3.04 -26.78
N GLY A 902 -6.92 -2.63 -26.66
CA GLY A 902 -6.03 -2.45 -27.79
C GLY A 902 -6.46 -1.35 -28.75
N CYS A 903 -7.36 -0.45 -28.34
CA CYS A 903 -7.84 0.62 -29.19
C CYS A 903 -6.75 1.69 -29.41
N LEU A 904 -6.69 2.26 -30.61
CA LEU A 904 -5.91 3.48 -30.89
C LEU A 904 -6.73 4.77 -30.76
N GLY A 905 -8.05 4.65 -30.64
CA GLY A 905 -8.98 5.76 -30.65
C GLY A 905 -10.43 5.31 -30.80
N THR A 906 -11.31 6.26 -31.09
CA THR A 906 -12.74 6.03 -31.30
C THR A 906 -13.29 6.80 -32.49
N THR A 907 -14.42 6.33 -33.01
CA THR A 907 -15.31 7.11 -33.88
C THR A 907 -16.65 7.34 -33.18
N PHE A 908 -17.12 8.57 -33.18
CA PHE A 908 -18.45 8.94 -32.71
C PHE A 908 -19.26 9.58 -33.83
N ASP A 909 -20.43 9.01 -34.11
CA ASP A 909 -21.43 9.60 -35.00
C ASP A 909 -22.49 10.30 -34.16
N ALA A 910 -22.51 11.63 -34.22
CA ALA A 910 -23.44 12.44 -33.44
C ALA A 910 -24.89 12.30 -33.91
N ALA A 911 -25.13 12.00 -35.19
CA ALA A 911 -26.49 11.83 -35.72
C ALA A 911 -27.07 10.48 -35.28
N ALA A 912 -26.27 9.42 -35.36
CA ALA A 912 -26.68 8.07 -34.96
C ALA A 912 -26.52 7.79 -33.46
N LYS A 913 -25.89 8.70 -32.70
CA LYS A 913 -25.45 8.49 -31.30
C LYS A 913 -24.67 7.17 -31.13
N ARG A 914 -23.82 6.86 -32.11
CA ARG A 914 -23.11 5.58 -32.20
C ARG A 914 -21.63 5.79 -31.92
N CYS A 915 -21.11 5.07 -30.92
CA CYS A 915 -19.70 5.06 -30.57
C CYS A 915 -19.07 3.72 -30.99
N GLU A 916 -17.88 3.77 -31.58
CA GLU A 916 -17.10 2.57 -31.92
C GLU A 916 -15.63 2.75 -31.49
N LEU A 917 -15.06 1.72 -30.86
CA LEU A 917 -13.62 1.61 -30.62
C LEU A 917 -12.91 1.22 -31.91
N LEU A 918 -11.74 1.82 -32.15
CA LEU A 918 -10.88 1.54 -33.30
C LEU A 918 -9.71 0.67 -32.84
N ILE A 919 -9.64 -0.59 -33.29
CA ILE A 919 -8.62 -1.56 -32.86
C ILE A 919 -7.78 -1.98 -34.09
N PRO A 920 -6.47 -1.65 -34.14
CA PRO A 920 -5.62 -2.00 -35.25
C PRO A 920 -5.19 -3.47 -35.24
N ALA A 921 -4.90 -3.98 -36.43
CA ALA A 921 -4.43 -5.35 -36.59
C ALA A 921 -3.03 -5.53 -36.00
N TYR A 922 -2.75 -6.74 -35.52
CA TYR A 922 -1.41 -7.10 -35.07
C TYR A 922 -0.45 -7.23 -36.26
N ALA A 923 0.74 -6.63 -36.16
CA ALA A 923 1.80 -6.77 -37.14
C ALA A 923 3.17 -6.60 -36.47
N PRO A 924 3.94 -7.68 -36.22
CA PRO A 924 5.09 -7.67 -35.31
C PRO A 924 6.15 -6.61 -35.63
N THR A 925 6.40 -6.36 -36.91
CA THR A 925 7.47 -5.49 -37.41
C THR A 925 7.01 -4.08 -37.81
N THR A 926 5.72 -3.77 -37.64
CA THR A 926 5.14 -2.48 -38.04
C THR A 926 4.80 -1.64 -36.83
N THR A 927 5.17 -0.37 -36.88
CA THR A 927 4.76 0.65 -35.92
C THR A 927 3.77 1.59 -36.61
N LEU A 928 2.55 1.65 -36.08
CA LEU A 928 1.58 2.67 -36.43
C LEU A 928 1.84 3.93 -35.61
N GLY A 929 1.69 5.12 -36.17
CA GLY A 929 1.82 6.35 -35.41
C GLY A 929 0.97 7.50 -35.95
N TRP A 930 0.77 8.50 -35.10
CA TRP A 930 -0.03 9.67 -35.40
C TRP A 930 0.51 10.95 -34.76
N ILE A 931 0.25 12.07 -35.43
CA ILE A 931 0.76 13.39 -35.04
C ILE A 931 -0.23 14.05 -34.10
N ALA A 932 0.25 14.46 -32.91
CA ALA A 932 -0.55 15.21 -31.94
C ALA A 932 -0.38 16.72 -32.17
N ALA A 933 -0.96 17.21 -33.26
CA ALA A 933 -1.03 18.66 -33.48
C ALA A 933 -1.99 19.28 -32.45
N SER A 934 -1.49 20.26 -31.70
CA SER A 934 -2.27 20.94 -30.66
C SER A 934 -2.53 22.39 -31.04
N SER A 935 -3.79 22.82 -30.94
CA SER A 935 -4.18 24.23 -31.00
C SER A 935 -4.16 24.91 -29.63
N LEU A 936 -3.73 24.20 -28.58
CA LEU A 936 -3.66 24.73 -27.23
C LEU A 936 -2.62 25.85 -27.13
N PRO A 937 -2.85 26.86 -26.28
CA PRO A 937 -1.88 27.92 -26.05
C PRO A 937 -0.56 27.37 -25.50
N THR A 938 0.57 27.97 -25.91
CA THR A 938 1.91 27.61 -25.43
C THR A 938 2.31 28.32 -24.13
N GLY A 939 1.38 29.03 -23.50
CA GLY A 939 1.58 29.80 -22.28
C GLY A 939 0.36 30.64 -21.90
N ALA A 940 0.33 31.15 -20.67
CA ALA A 940 -0.73 32.04 -20.20
C ALA A 940 -0.66 33.39 -20.94
N VAL A 941 -1.73 33.76 -21.64
CA VAL A 941 -1.84 35.06 -22.33
C VAL A 941 -2.35 36.10 -21.33
N SER A 942 -1.59 37.17 -21.10
CA SER A 942 -1.90 38.22 -20.12
C SER A 942 -2.28 37.68 -18.73
N PRO A 943 -1.37 36.97 -18.04
CA PRO A 943 -1.66 36.33 -16.77
C PRO A 943 -2.11 37.34 -15.70
N SER A 944 -3.15 37.00 -14.96
CA SER A 944 -3.61 37.79 -13.80
C SER A 944 -2.86 37.41 -12.52
N SER A 945 -2.21 36.23 -12.52
CA SER A 945 -1.41 35.72 -11.40
C SER A 945 -0.07 35.16 -11.87
N VAL A 946 0.96 35.26 -11.02
CA VAL A 946 2.23 34.53 -11.17
C VAL A 946 2.56 33.79 -9.88
N HIS A 947 2.76 32.48 -9.98
CA HIS A 947 3.22 31.64 -8.88
C HIS A 947 4.64 31.19 -9.17
N MET A 948 5.57 31.60 -8.32
CA MET A 948 6.98 31.30 -8.43
C MET A 948 7.37 30.19 -7.45
N TYR A 949 8.27 29.32 -7.87
CA TYR A 949 8.86 28.25 -7.08
C TYR A 949 10.37 28.42 -7.20
N VAL A 950 11.00 28.93 -6.15
CA VAL A 950 12.43 29.22 -6.14
C VAL A 950 13.09 28.21 -5.22
N ASN A 951 13.78 27.26 -5.83
CA ASN A 951 14.22 26.05 -5.16
C ASN A 951 15.73 25.89 -5.21
N ALA A 952 16.25 25.13 -4.24
CA ALA A 952 17.60 24.62 -4.30
C ALA A 952 17.70 23.62 -5.45
N HIS A 953 16.83 22.60 -5.46
CA HIS A 953 16.85 21.52 -6.44
C HIS A 953 15.55 21.40 -7.25
N GLN A 954 15.62 20.53 -8.26
CA GLN A 954 14.59 20.36 -9.26
C GLN A 954 13.31 19.71 -8.75
N ASP A 955 13.35 18.87 -7.73
CA ASP A 955 12.23 18.07 -7.23
C ASP A 955 11.59 18.60 -5.93
N ASP A 956 12.17 19.63 -5.31
CA ASP A 956 11.73 20.17 -4.01
C ASP A 956 10.25 20.61 -4.03
N HIS A 957 9.83 21.29 -5.10
CA HIS A 957 8.47 21.79 -5.23
C HIS A 957 7.45 20.67 -5.50
N GLU A 958 7.85 19.63 -6.23
CA GLU A 958 7.06 18.42 -6.41
C GLU A 958 6.83 17.67 -5.10
N LEU A 959 7.78 17.71 -4.17
CA LEU A 959 7.67 17.08 -2.85
C LEU A 959 6.87 17.93 -1.86
N PHE A 960 7.33 19.16 -1.63
CA PHE A 960 6.95 19.95 -0.46
C PHE A 960 5.91 21.04 -0.76
N MET A 961 5.60 21.27 -2.04
CA MET A 961 4.71 22.35 -2.51
C MET A 961 3.68 21.86 -3.53
N SER A 962 3.40 20.55 -3.54
CA SER A 962 2.69 19.90 -4.65
C SER A 962 1.23 20.33 -4.82
N ALA A 963 0.50 20.64 -3.74
CA ALA A 963 -0.88 21.13 -3.89
C ALA A 963 -0.90 22.51 -4.53
N ASN A 964 0.02 23.40 -4.15
CA ASN A 964 0.16 24.70 -4.79
C ASN A 964 0.48 24.53 -6.28
N LEU A 965 1.34 23.57 -6.65
CA LEU A 965 1.61 23.27 -8.05
C LEU A 965 0.37 22.80 -8.79
N TYR A 966 -0.36 21.83 -8.21
CA TYR A 966 -1.61 21.33 -8.76
C TYR A 966 -2.57 22.48 -9.07
N ASP A 967 -2.83 23.36 -8.09
CA ASP A 967 -3.74 24.51 -8.25
C ASP A 967 -3.23 25.50 -9.30
N SER A 968 -1.91 25.68 -9.38
CA SER A 968 -1.29 26.58 -10.36
C SER A 968 -1.46 26.06 -11.79
N PHE A 969 -1.25 24.77 -12.02
CA PHE A 969 -1.41 24.14 -13.33
C PHE A 969 -2.88 24.00 -13.74
N ALA A 970 -3.80 23.93 -12.77
CA ALA A 970 -5.24 23.91 -13.01
C ALA A 970 -5.80 25.28 -13.48
N SER A 971 -5.02 26.36 -13.40
CA SER A 971 -5.45 27.71 -13.73
C SER A 971 -5.11 28.13 -15.16
N THR A 972 -6.09 28.74 -15.86
CA THR A 972 -5.90 29.31 -17.20
C THR A 972 -5.27 30.71 -17.20
N SER A 973 -5.16 31.36 -16.04
CA SER A 973 -4.67 32.73 -15.91
C SER A 973 -3.44 32.87 -14.99
N THR A 974 -2.95 31.75 -14.44
CA THR A 974 -1.74 31.71 -13.62
C THR A 974 -0.55 31.33 -14.49
N LYS A 975 0.49 32.16 -14.45
CA LYS A 975 1.82 31.83 -14.96
C LYS A 975 2.63 31.17 -13.85
N ILE A 976 3.31 30.09 -14.17
CA ILE A 976 4.17 29.37 -13.24
C ILE A 976 5.62 29.65 -13.60
N VAL A 977 6.44 29.98 -12.61
CA VAL A 977 7.87 30.26 -12.79
C VAL A 977 8.63 29.39 -11.81
N MET A 978 9.56 28.58 -12.31
CA MET A 978 10.38 27.67 -11.51
C MET A 978 11.83 28.08 -11.70
N ILE A 979 12.53 28.41 -10.63
CA ILE A 979 13.92 28.85 -10.65
C ILE A 979 14.72 27.86 -9.79
N TYR A 980 15.65 27.15 -10.43
CA TYR A 980 16.51 26.16 -9.77
C TYR A 980 17.91 26.74 -9.63
N MET A 981 18.32 26.99 -8.39
CA MET A 981 19.61 27.63 -8.11
C MET A 981 20.77 26.67 -8.36
N SER A 982 20.66 25.43 -7.86
CA SER A 982 21.68 24.40 -8.08
C SER A 982 21.31 23.49 -9.25
N ALA A 983 22.29 22.72 -9.70
CA ALA A 983 22.12 21.62 -10.63
C ALA A 983 21.50 20.39 -9.96
N GLY A 984 21.46 20.35 -8.63
CA GLY A 984 20.98 19.17 -7.93
C GLY A 984 21.91 17.97 -8.13
N ASP A 985 23.20 18.21 -8.32
CA ASP A 985 24.14 17.23 -8.87
C ASP A 985 24.69 16.25 -7.83
N ALA A 986 24.50 16.48 -6.53
CA ALA A 986 25.09 15.64 -5.47
C ALA A 986 26.59 15.33 -5.70
N GLY A 987 27.32 16.30 -6.25
CA GLY A 987 28.74 16.17 -6.64
C GLY A 987 29.02 15.34 -7.91
N ALA A 988 28.00 14.83 -8.58
CA ALA A 988 28.11 14.00 -9.78
C ALA A 988 28.23 14.84 -11.06
N ARG A 989 28.92 14.31 -12.09
CA ARG A 989 29.13 14.99 -13.39
C ARG A 989 28.80 14.11 -14.60
N ASP A 990 28.13 13.00 -14.35
CA ASP A 990 27.96 11.85 -15.26
C ASP A 990 26.54 11.72 -15.80
N GLY A 991 25.76 12.81 -15.83
CA GLY A 991 24.39 12.81 -16.37
C GLY A 991 23.31 13.01 -15.32
N TRP A 992 23.64 12.97 -14.04
CA TRP A 992 22.66 13.04 -12.95
C TRP A 992 21.84 14.34 -12.94
N TYR A 993 22.48 15.51 -13.05
CA TYR A 993 21.74 16.77 -13.07
C TYR A 993 20.79 16.85 -14.28
N GLN A 994 21.22 16.36 -15.45
CA GLN A 994 20.38 16.30 -16.65
C GLN A 994 19.18 15.38 -16.45
N ALA A 995 19.35 14.29 -15.68
CA ALA A 995 18.26 13.40 -15.31
C ALA A 995 17.25 14.11 -14.41
N ARG A 996 17.70 14.84 -13.38
CA ARG A 996 16.81 15.61 -12.49
C ARG A 996 16.05 16.71 -13.25
N GLU A 997 16.72 17.41 -14.17
CA GLU A 997 16.05 18.36 -15.08
C GLU A 997 14.99 17.67 -15.95
N ALA A 998 15.31 16.51 -16.54
CA ALA A 998 14.33 15.73 -17.29
C ALA A 998 13.16 15.28 -16.39
N GLY A 999 13.44 14.95 -15.13
CA GLY A 999 12.47 14.60 -14.09
C GLY A 999 11.45 15.71 -13.84
N THR A 1000 11.91 16.91 -13.43
CA THR A 1000 11.00 18.03 -13.13
C THR A 1000 10.21 18.48 -14.37
N LEU A 1001 10.84 18.44 -15.56
CA LEU A 1001 10.14 18.74 -16.81
C LEU A 1001 9.05 17.72 -17.10
N ALA A 1002 9.28 16.42 -16.86
CA ALA A 1002 8.26 15.38 -17.02
C ALA A 1002 7.13 15.51 -15.99
N SER A 1003 7.45 15.91 -14.75
CA SER A 1003 6.48 16.28 -13.72
C SER A 1003 5.56 17.40 -14.19
N ALA A 1004 6.11 18.55 -14.58
CA ALA A 1004 5.32 19.67 -15.11
C ALA A 1004 4.50 19.25 -16.34
N GLN A 1005 5.08 18.42 -17.21
CA GLN A 1005 4.37 17.90 -18.37
C GLN A 1005 3.16 17.07 -17.98
N SER A 1006 3.27 16.26 -16.92
CA SER A 1006 2.16 15.42 -16.44
C SER A 1006 0.95 16.26 -16.04
N PHE A 1007 1.15 17.42 -15.39
CA PHE A 1007 0.06 18.33 -15.06
C PHE A 1007 -0.52 19.03 -16.28
N VAL A 1008 0.33 19.55 -17.19
CA VAL A 1008 -0.14 20.16 -18.44
C VAL A 1008 -1.02 19.18 -19.22
N LYS A 1009 -0.63 17.91 -19.24
CA LYS A 1009 -1.35 16.82 -19.90
C LYS A 1009 -2.62 16.39 -19.16
N LEU A 1010 -2.60 16.40 -17.82
CA LEU A 1010 -3.74 16.10 -16.96
C LEU A 1010 -4.88 17.09 -17.18
N PHE A 1011 -4.58 18.38 -17.15
CA PHE A 1011 -5.59 19.43 -17.27
C PHE A 1011 -5.96 19.75 -18.72
N GLY A 1012 -5.06 19.52 -19.68
CA GLY A 1012 -5.32 19.76 -21.10
C GLY A 1012 -5.56 21.23 -21.47
N LEU A 1013 -5.07 22.16 -20.65
CA LEU A 1013 -5.28 23.61 -20.84
C LEU A 1013 -4.24 24.25 -21.77
N TYR A 1014 -3.06 23.64 -21.86
CA TYR A 1014 -1.91 24.19 -22.58
C TYR A 1014 -1.18 23.14 -23.41
N ASN A 1015 -0.37 23.60 -24.37
CA ASN A 1015 0.42 22.74 -25.24
C ASN A 1015 1.51 21.98 -24.44
N PRO A 1016 1.56 20.63 -24.52
CA PRO A 1016 2.52 19.83 -23.77
C PRO A 1016 3.92 19.73 -24.41
N VAL A 1017 4.13 20.30 -25.61
CA VAL A 1017 5.46 20.33 -26.26
C VAL A 1017 6.30 21.44 -25.64
N ARG A 1018 7.48 21.09 -25.11
CA ARG A 1018 8.35 22.08 -24.48
C ARG A 1018 9.10 22.92 -25.50
N LYS A 1019 9.33 24.18 -25.15
CA LYS A 1019 10.23 25.09 -25.86
C LYS A 1019 11.47 25.31 -25.00
N THR A 1020 12.65 25.00 -25.53
CA THR A 1020 13.95 25.18 -24.85
C THR A 1020 14.77 26.22 -25.57
N GLU A 1021 15.24 27.22 -24.83
CA GLU A 1021 16.07 28.32 -25.34
C GLU A 1021 17.15 28.71 -24.32
N ILE A 1022 18.24 29.30 -24.80
CA ILE A 1022 19.26 29.93 -23.95
C ILE A 1022 18.96 31.42 -23.95
N MET A 1023 18.86 32.02 -22.76
CA MET A 1023 18.70 33.46 -22.61
C MET A 1023 19.86 34.07 -21.84
N THR A 1024 20.26 35.28 -22.22
CA THR A 1024 21.23 36.06 -21.45
C THR A 1024 20.50 36.95 -20.45
N PHE A 1025 20.81 36.83 -19.16
CA PHE A 1025 20.21 37.63 -18.10
C PHE A 1025 21.28 38.09 -17.12
N LEU A 1026 21.41 39.42 -16.94
CA LEU A 1026 22.44 40.04 -16.10
C LEU A 1026 23.87 39.50 -16.33
N GLY A 1027 24.22 39.22 -17.58
CA GLY A 1027 25.54 38.70 -17.96
C GLY A 1027 25.70 37.17 -17.92
N HIS A 1028 24.67 36.43 -17.49
CA HIS A 1028 24.69 34.97 -17.40
C HIS A 1028 23.83 34.32 -18.49
N GLN A 1029 24.30 33.20 -19.05
CA GLN A 1029 23.51 32.40 -19.98
C GLN A 1029 22.72 31.33 -19.23
N ILE A 1030 21.39 31.47 -19.21
CA ILE A 1030 20.47 30.63 -18.46
C ILE A 1030 19.64 29.80 -19.43
N THR A 1031 19.55 28.49 -19.18
CA THR A 1031 18.64 27.62 -19.93
C THR A 1031 17.21 27.89 -19.46
N LYS A 1032 16.35 28.31 -20.38
CA LYS A 1032 14.93 28.54 -20.17
C LYS A 1032 14.12 27.47 -20.88
N VAL A 1033 13.22 26.81 -20.17
CA VAL A 1033 12.27 25.86 -20.75
C VAL A 1033 10.84 26.32 -20.47
N THR A 1034 10.06 26.55 -21.51
CA THR A 1034 8.62 26.85 -21.39
C THR A 1034 7.83 25.59 -21.70
N LEU A 1035 6.91 25.23 -20.81
CA LEU A 1035 6.06 24.05 -20.93
C LEU A 1035 4.66 24.39 -20.42
N GLY A 1036 3.71 24.52 -21.34
CA GLY A 1036 2.39 25.05 -21.03
C GLY A 1036 2.46 26.42 -20.34
N ASN A 1037 1.80 26.59 -19.19
CA ASN A 1037 1.89 27.81 -18.39
C ASN A 1037 3.11 27.88 -17.45
N ALA A 1038 4.00 26.88 -17.47
CA ALA A 1038 5.22 26.86 -16.66
C ALA A 1038 6.46 27.30 -17.43
N VAL A 1039 7.32 28.03 -16.74
CA VAL A 1039 8.63 28.48 -17.21
C VAL A 1039 9.68 28.03 -16.21
N HIS A 1040 10.63 27.22 -16.67
CA HIS A 1040 11.74 26.69 -15.89
C HIS A 1040 13.02 27.45 -16.21
N TYR A 1041 13.76 27.86 -15.18
CA TYR A 1041 15.06 28.51 -15.25
C TYR A 1041 16.11 27.66 -14.54
N PHE A 1042 17.04 27.10 -15.30
CA PHE A 1042 18.12 26.26 -14.78
C PHE A 1042 19.41 27.08 -14.68
N LEU A 1043 19.80 27.45 -13.45
CA LEU A 1043 21.06 28.18 -13.20
C LEU A 1043 22.26 27.24 -13.13
N ARG A 1044 22.04 25.96 -12.80
CA ARG A 1044 23.01 24.86 -12.86
C ARG A 1044 24.30 25.08 -12.05
N LEU A 1045 24.27 25.84 -10.96
CA LEU A 1045 25.41 25.86 -10.04
C LEU A 1045 25.59 24.47 -9.43
N SER A 1046 26.81 23.94 -9.35
CA SER A 1046 26.99 22.71 -8.58
C SER A 1046 26.61 22.95 -7.11
N GLU A 1047 26.11 21.92 -6.44
CA GLU A 1047 25.74 21.99 -5.01
C GLU A 1047 26.93 22.46 -4.15
N ASP A 1048 28.13 21.92 -4.42
CA ASP A 1048 29.38 22.39 -3.80
C ASP A 1048 29.66 23.85 -4.11
N GLY A 1049 29.46 24.27 -5.35
CA GLY A 1049 29.70 25.65 -5.79
C GLY A 1049 28.78 26.61 -5.06
N MET A 1050 27.49 26.30 -5.03
CA MET A 1050 26.47 27.09 -4.33
C MET A 1050 26.78 27.16 -2.83
N SER A 1051 27.09 26.04 -2.17
CA SER A 1051 27.42 25.98 -0.74
C SER A 1051 28.68 26.78 -0.37
N ASN A 1052 29.57 27.03 -1.33
CA ASN A 1052 30.79 27.80 -1.13
C ASN A 1052 30.64 29.32 -1.35
N LEU A 1053 29.54 29.79 -1.97
CA LEU A 1053 29.29 31.21 -2.20
C LEU A 1053 29.28 32.07 -0.93
N PRO A 1054 28.76 31.62 0.23
CA PRO A 1054 28.82 32.39 1.48
C PRO A 1054 30.25 32.71 1.94
N ASN A 1055 31.23 31.90 1.51
CA ASN A 1055 32.64 32.09 1.81
C ASN A 1055 33.35 32.98 0.76
N ASN A 1056 32.61 33.74 -0.06
CA ASN A 1056 33.11 34.56 -1.17
C ASN A 1056 33.96 33.79 -2.19
N LYS A 1057 33.67 32.49 -2.36
CA LYS A 1057 34.25 31.68 -3.43
C LYS A 1057 33.29 31.66 -4.61
N ALA A 1058 33.78 32.08 -5.78
CA ALA A 1058 32.98 32.12 -6.98
C ALA A 1058 32.53 30.71 -7.41
N ALA A 1059 31.31 30.61 -7.94
CA ALA A 1059 30.74 29.36 -8.43
C ALA A 1059 30.32 29.50 -9.89
N SER A 1060 30.61 28.50 -10.71
CA SER A 1060 30.27 28.47 -12.14
C SER A 1060 29.13 27.49 -12.40
N PRO A 1061 28.23 27.79 -13.36
CA PRO A 1061 27.29 26.79 -13.86
C PRO A 1061 28.04 25.59 -14.45
N MET A 1062 27.53 24.38 -14.23
CA MET A 1062 28.18 23.14 -14.66
C MET A 1062 28.33 23.03 -16.18
N ASP A 1063 27.37 23.58 -16.93
CA ASP A 1063 27.41 23.62 -18.40
C ASP A 1063 28.13 24.87 -18.94
N ARG A 1064 28.49 25.83 -18.09
CA ARG A 1064 29.14 27.11 -18.43
C ARG A 1064 30.32 27.42 -17.49
N PRO A 1065 31.38 26.62 -17.52
CA PRO A 1065 32.51 26.78 -16.59
C PRO A 1065 33.29 28.11 -16.76
N SER A 1066 33.09 28.83 -17.87
CA SER A 1066 33.69 30.15 -18.12
C SER A 1066 32.93 31.32 -17.48
N GLU A 1067 31.69 31.11 -17.04
CA GLU A 1067 30.88 32.11 -16.33
C GLU A 1067 30.97 31.87 -14.83
N SER A 1068 30.85 32.90 -13.99
CA SER A 1068 30.84 32.68 -12.54
C SER A 1068 29.98 33.69 -11.79
N TYR A 1069 29.33 33.20 -10.74
CA TYR A 1069 28.69 33.99 -9.70
C TYR A 1069 29.72 34.24 -8.62
N ALA A 1070 30.13 35.51 -8.43
CA ALA A 1070 31.24 35.84 -7.54
C ALA A 1070 30.95 35.53 -6.06
N ASN A 1071 29.70 35.67 -5.62
CA ASN A 1071 29.25 35.50 -4.24
C ASN A 1071 27.71 35.39 -4.18
N VAL A 1072 27.16 35.24 -2.97
CA VAL A 1072 25.70 35.16 -2.74
C VAL A 1072 24.95 36.38 -3.28
N ALA A 1073 25.55 37.58 -3.25
CA ALA A 1073 24.90 38.78 -3.77
C ALA A 1073 24.74 38.75 -5.29
N ALA A 1074 25.71 38.19 -6.02
CA ALA A 1074 25.61 37.99 -7.46
C ALA A 1074 24.48 37.01 -7.82
N LEU A 1075 24.41 35.85 -7.13
CA LEU A 1075 23.34 34.88 -7.32
C LEU A 1075 21.96 35.47 -6.99
N ARG A 1076 21.84 36.14 -5.84
CA ARG A 1076 20.60 36.83 -5.43
C ARG A 1076 20.16 37.86 -6.45
N SER A 1077 21.08 38.62 -7.06
CA SER A 1077 20.74 39.62 -8.08
C SER A 1077 20.09 38.99 -9.31
N VAL A 1078 20.60 37.83 -9.76
CA VAL A 1078 20.00 37.08 -10.88
C VAL A 1078 18.63 36.54 -10.50
N VAL A 1079 18.50 35.87 -9.35
CA VAL A 1079 17.24 35.26 -8.90
C VAL A 1079 16.15 36.31 -8.69
N VAL A 1080 16.45 37.39 -7.96
CA VAL A 1080 15.53 38.51 -7.72
C VAL A 1080 15.18 39.24 -9.01
N GLY A 1081 16.16 39.41 -9.91
CA GLY A 1081 15.94 40.00 -11.22
C GLY A 1081 14.96 39.18 -12.06
N LEU A 1082 15.09 37.85 -12.07
CA LEU A 1082 14.15 36.95 -12.75
C LEU A 1082 12.76 37.05 -12.13
N MET A 1083 12.63 36.97 -10.80
CA MET A 1083 11.35 37.12 -10.11
C MET A 1083 10.67 38.45 -10.49
N LYS A 1084 11.41 39.56 -10.45
CA LYS A 1084 10.91 40.89 -10.82
C LYS A 1084 10.48 40.97 -12.27
N SER A 1085 11.27 40.41 -13.18
CA SER A 1085 10.93 40.35 -14.61
C SER A 1085 9.65 39.57 -14.85
N GLU A 1086 9.46 38.47 -14.14
CA GLU A 1086 8.32 37.58 -14.33
C GLU A 1086 7.03 38.06 -13.64
N ALA A 1087 7.14 38.87 -12.57
CA ALA A 1087 5.98 39.49 -11.91
C ALA A 1087 5.54 40.83 -12.51
N LYS A 1088 6.33 41.42 -13.41
CA LYS A 1088 6.09 42.78 -13.90
C LYS A 1088 4.68 42.96 -14.49
N GLY A 1089 3.90 43.85 -13.90
CA GLY A 1089 2.55 44.19 -14.33
C GLY A 1089 1.44 43.24 -13.85
N ILE A 1090 1.73 42.31 -12.93
CA ILE A 1090 0.82 41.29 -12.41
C ILE A 1090 0.36 41.65 -10.98
N GLY A 1091 -0.96 41.65 -10.77
CA GLY A 1091 -1.59 42.06 -9.50
C GLY A 1091 -1.53 41.00 -8.39
N ASN A 1092 -1.39 39.72 -8.74
CA ASN A 1092 -1.26 38.63 -7.79
C ASN A 1092 0.07 37.90 -8.04
N ALA A 1093 1.08 38.15 -7.22
CA ALA A 1093 2.39 37.51 -7.34
C ALA A 1093 2.71 36.77 -6.04
N VAL A 1094 3.02 35.48 -6.15
CA VAL A 1094 3.34 34.60 -5.03
C VAL A 1094 4.68 33.93 -5.30
N VAL A 1095 5.57 33.89 -4.30
CA VAL A 1095 6.78 33.06 -4.32
C VAL A 1095 6.69 31.98 -3.24
N ASN A 1096 6.99 30.74 -3.62
CA ASN A 1096 7.08 29.59 -2.75
C ASN A 1096 8.55 29.15 -2.72
N SER A 1097 9.11 28.94 -1.52
CA SER A 1097 10.50 28.54 -1.32
C SER A 1097 10.66 27.73 -0.02
N GLN A 1098 11.87 27.30 0.31
CA GLN A 1098 12.18 26.46 1.46
C GLN A 1098 12.24 27.27 2.76
N GLN A 1099 11.80 26.69 3.87
CA GLN A 1099 12.09 27.20 5.21
C GLN A 1099 13.62 27.24 5.43
N PHE A 1100 14.11 28.33 6.02
CA PHE A 1100 15.54 28.61 6.16
C PHE A 1100 16.00 28.83 7.59
N LYS A 1101 15.09 28.96 8.56
CA LYS A 1101 15.44 29.14 9.98
C LYS A 1101 15.78 27.83 10.67
N ASP A 1102 15.04 26.78 10.34
CA ASP A 1102 15.22 25.43 10.86
C ASP A 1102 15.57 24.55 9.67
N VAL A 1103 16.83 24.14 9.61
CA VAL A 1103 17.52 23.74 8.39
C VAL A 1103 17.59 22.22 8.31
N ASP A 1104 17.05 21.64 7.23
CA ASP A 1104 17.30 20.24 6.89
C ASP A 1104 18.71 20.11 6.30
N HIS A 1105 19.05 20.93 5.31
CA HIS A 1105 20.42 21.10 4.85
C HIS A 1105 20.68 22.47 4.21
N VAL A 1106 21.97 22.79 4.01
CA VAL A 1106 22.43 24.15 3.72
C VAL A 1106 21.83 24.78 2.45
N LEU A 1107 21.59 23.98 1.41
CA LEU A 1107 21.10 24.53 0.13
C LEU A 1107 19.64 24.99 0.23
N HIS A 1108 18.79 24.25 0.93
CA HIS A 1108 17.41 24.68 1.23
C HIS A 1108 17.40 25.98 2.03
N ALA A 1109 18.24 26.07 3.08
CA ALA A 1109 18.37 27.30 3.86
C ALA A 1109 18.83 28.49 3.00
N MET A 1110 19.83 28.27 2.13
CA MET A 1110 20.31 29.30 1.22
C MET A 1110 19.23 29.76 0.23
N ALA A 1111 18.47 28.85 -0.36
CA ALA A 1111 17.40 29.18 -1.30
C ALA A 1111 16.32 30.06 -0.64
N GLY A 1112 15.82 29.63 0.53
CA GLY A 1112 14.84 30.39 1.30
C GLY A 1112 15.35 31.76 1.73
N GLN A 1113 16.59 31.84 2.24
CA GLN A 1113 17.21 33.08 2.69
C GLN A 1113 17.46 34.07 1.52
N ILE A 1114 17.92 33.57 0.36
CA ILE A 1114 18.13 34.41 -0.83
C ILE A 1114 16.81 35.06 -1.28
N VAL A 1115 15.70 34.31 -1.26
CA VAL A 1115 14.37 34.85 -1.55
C VAL A 1115 13.96 35.87 -0.51
N PHE A 1116 14.04 35.52 0.78
CA PHE A 1116 13.63 36.40 1.88
C PHE A 1116 14.36 37.75 1.87
N ASP A 1117 15.70 37.73 1.83
CA ASP A 1117 16.50 38.95 1.79
C ASP A 1117 16.35 39.70 0.47
N GLY A 1118 16.20 38.96 -0.63
CA GLY A 1118 16.05 39.52 -1.96
C GLY A 1118 14.75 40.30 -2.13
N VAL A 1119 13.65 39.76 -1.60
CA VAL A 1119 12.34 40.42 -1.62
C VAL A 1119 12.34 41.63 -0.68
N ALA A 1120 12.86 41.47 0.54
CA ALA A 1120 12.98 42.59 1.50
C ALA A 1120 13.86 43.74 0.96
N GLY A 1121 14.91 43.41 0.20
CA GLY A 1121 15.83 44.38 -0.40
C GLY A 1121 15.32 45.08 -1.66
N ASP A 1122 14.29 44.58 -2.33
CA ASP A 1122 13.72 45.20 -3.54
C ASP A 1122 12.46 46.02 -3.21
N ALA A 1123 12.49 47.32 -3.53
CA ALA A 1123 11.43 48.28 -3.20
C ALA A 1123 10.06 47.99 -3.88
N THR A 1124 10.04 47.16 -4.93
CA THR A 1124 8.81 46.73 -5.61
C THR A 1124 8.32 45.41 -5.02
N LEU A 1125 9.19 44.39 -5.00
CA LEU A 1125 8.80 43.04 -4.56
C LEU A 1125 8.40 43.01 -3.09
N SER A 1126 9.10 43.73 -2.21
CA SER A 1126 8.75 43.86 -0.79
C SER A 1126 7.32 44.34 -0.53
N LYS A 1127 6.73 45.05 -1.49
CA LYS A 1127 5.35 45.52 -1.40
C LYS A 1127 4.38 44.52 -1.99
N CYS A 1128 4.63 44.00 -3.19
CA CYS A 1128 3.62 43.26 -3.96
C CYS A 1128 3.71 41.72 -3.87
N LEU A 1129 4.86 41.15 -3.52
CA LEU A 1129 5.08 39.71 -3.59
C LEU A 1129 4.70 39.02 -2.28
N THR A 1130 3.72 38.10 -2.34
CA THR A 1130 3.41 37.21 -1.22
C THR A 1130 4.44 36.09 -1.15
N GLN A 1131 4.98 35.80 0.03
CA GLN A 1131 6.03 34.81 0.24
C GLN A 1131 5.50 33.64 1.09
N ASN A 1132 5.72 32.41 0.62
CA ASN A 1132 5.41 31.17 1.32
C ASN A 1132 6.68 30.35 1.49
N TYR A 1133 6.99 29.96 2.72
CA TYR A 1133 8.13 29.10 3.02
C TYR A 1133 7.66 27.77 3.56
N PHE A 1134 8.03 26.68 2.90
CA PHE A 1134 7.59 25.33 3.24
C PHE A 1134 8.67 24.55 3.98
N TRP A 1135 8.25 23.71 4.93
CA TRP A 1135 9.11 22.70 5.52
C TRP A 1135 9.53 21.68 4.46
N GLY A 1136 10.80 21.29 4.49
CA GLY A 1136 11.35 20.19 3.70
C GLY A 1136 11.33 18.89 4.49
N TYR A 1137 12.48 18.24 4.59
CA TYR A 1137 12.58 16.93 5.22
C TYR A 1137 12.35 16.94 6.73
N GLN A 1138 12.34 18.08 7.41
CA GLN A 1138 12.10 18.17 8.86
C GLN A 1138 10.75 17.57 9.31
N ARG A 1139 9.79 17.44 8.38
CA ARG A 1139 8.40 17.00 8.63
C ARG A 1139 8.06 15.67 7.95
N TRP A 1140 9.06 14.91 7.53
CA TRP A 1140 8.87 13.71 6.70
C TRP A 1140 8.20 12.53 7.44
N LEU A 1141 8.30 12.46 8.77
CA LEU A 1141 7.59 11.48 9.62
C LEU A 1141 6.20 11.96 10.07
N ASP A 1142 5.84 13.21 9.84
CA ASP A 1142 4.55 13.74 10.25
C ASP A 1142 3.43 13.07 9.43
N THR A 1143 2.18 13.22 9.85
CA THR A 1143 1.04 12.65 9.13
C THR A 1143 0.92 13.23 7.71
N ILE A 1144 0.31 12.51 6.77
CA ILE A 1144 -0.03 13.09 5.46
C ILE A 1144 -1.08 14.20 5.67
N ASN A 1145 -0.77 15.42 5.23
CA ASN A 1145 -1.66 16.58 5.39
C ASN A 1145 -2.33 17.01 4.08
N MET A 1146 -1.76 16.65 2.93
CA MET A 1146 -2.37 16.90 1.63
C MET A 1146 -3.65 16.05 1.43
N LYS A 1147 -4.60 16.57 0.66
CA LYS A 1147 -5.89 15.93 0.39
C LYS A 1147 -6.07 15.70 -1.10
N ASP A 1148 -6.93 14.76 -1.47
CA ASP A 1148 -7.31 14.58 -2.86
C ASP A 1148 -8.06 15.82 -3.40
N PRO A 1149 -7.89 16.17 -4.69
CA PRO A 1149 -7.19 15.38 -5.73
C PRO A 1149 -5.66 15.57 -5.79
N SER A 1150 -5.09 16.58 -5.15
CA SER A 1150 -3.65 16.87 -5.24
C SER A 1150 -2.78 15.75 -4.65
N LEU A 1151 -3.26 15.05 -3.62
CA LEU A 1151 -2.59 13.88 -3.06
C LEU A 1151 -2.37 12.76 -4.08
N SER A 1152 -3.44 12.27 -4.71
CA SER A 1152 -3.33 11.23 -5.75
C SER A 1152 -2.58 11.72 -7.00
N SER A 1153 -2.75 13.00 -7.38
CA SER A 1153 -2.04 13.59 -8.52
C SER A 1153 -0.53 13.73 -8.28
N GLN A 1154 -0.10 14.06 -7.06
CA GLN A 1154 1.33 14.12 -6.72
C GLN A 1154 2.01 12.78 -6.98
N ARG A 1155 1.39 11.66 -6.59
CA ARG A 1155 1.97 10.32 -6.83
C ARG A 1155 2.13 10.02 -8.32
N SER A 1156 1.12 10.38 -9.11
CA SER A 1156 1.15 10.21 -10.57
C SER A 1156 2.23 11.08 -11.23
N MET A 1157 2.37 12.32 -10.78
CA MET A 1157 3.42 13.26 -11.22
C MET A 1157 4.81 12.78 -10.81
N TRP A 1158 4.98 12.34 -9.55
CA TRP A 1158 6.24 11.82 -9.02
C TRP A 1158 6.71 10.61 -9.82
N TRP A 1159 5.75 9.80 -10.25
CA TRP A 1159 6.02 8.66 -11.11
C TRP A 1159 6.48 9.05 -12.52
N ALA A 1160 5.92 10.11 -13.10
CA ALA A 1160 6.40 10.67 -14.37
C ALA A 1160 7.84 11.22 -14.25
N LEU A 1161 8.15 11.88 -13.12
CA LEU A 1161 9.48 12.36 -12.77
C LEU A 1161 10.46 11.19 -12.68
N HIS A 1162 10.14 10.16 -11.89
CA HIS A 1162 10.95 8.95 -11.74
C HIS A 1162 11.26 8.31 -13.11
N LYS A 1163 10.23 8.11 -13.95
CA LYS A 1163 10.39 7.52 -15.29
C LYS A 1163 11.40 8.30 -16.15
N ALA A 1164 11.33 9.63 -16.10
CA ALA A 1164 12.24 10.47 -16.88
C ALA A 1164 13.68 10.39 -16.35
N ILE A 1165 13.86 10.32 -15.03
CA ILE A 1165 15.18 10.10 -14.42
C ILE A 1165 15.77 8.77 -14.84
N VAL A 1166 15.06 7.65 -14.66
CA VAL A 1166 15.56 6.31 -15.01
C VAL A 1166 15.90 6.19 -16.49
N LYS A 1167 15.18 6.92 -17.37
CA LYS A 1167 15.47 6.94 -18.80
C LYS A 1167 16.79 7.65 -19.14
N VAL A 1168 17.15 8.70 -18.40
CA VAL A 1168 18.37 9.49 -18.65
C VAL A 1168 19.56 8.94 -17.86
N TYR A 1169 19.32 8.47 -16.65
CA TYR A 1169 20.33 7.96 -15.73
C TYR A 1169 19.81 6.64 -15.12
N PRO A 1170 20.03 5.52 -15.83
CA PRO A 1170 19.55 4.20 -15.42
C PRO A 1170 20.03 3.80 -14.02
N ASN A 1171 19.29 2.88 -13.39
CA ASN A 1171 19.54 2.34 -12.05
C ASN A 1171 19.33 3.31 -10.88
N ASN A 1172 19.03 4.58 -11.13
CA ASN A 1172 18.82 5.57 -10.06
C ASN A 1172 17.35 5.98 -10.00
N SER A 1173 16.81 6.09 -8.78
CA SER A 1173 15.40 6.36 -8.59
C SER A 1173 15.14 7.27 -7.40
N PRO A 1174 14.44 8.40 -7.61
CA PRO A 1174 13.99 9.22 -6.50
C PRO A 1174 12.81 8.57 -5.74
N TRP A 1175 12.15 7.54 -6.30
CA TRP A 1175 11.02 6.89 -5.65
C TRP A 1175 11.42 6.28 -4.33
N TYR A 1176 12.56 5.56 -4.31
CA TYR A 1176 12.99 4.85 -3.12
C TYR A 1176 13.24 5.81 -1.95
N ASP A 1177 14.01 6.87 -2.18
CA ASP A 1177 14.43 7.79 -1.13
C ASP A 1177 13.33 8.79 -0.72
N HIS A 1178 12.45 9.17 -1.64
CA HIS A 1178 11.53 10.29 -1.41
C HIS A 1178 10.05 9.91 -1.34
N CYS A 1179 9.66 8.68 -1.68
CA CYS A 1179 8.23 8.29 -1.67
C CYS A 1179 7.60 8.44 -0.27
N GLN A 1180 8.42 8.39 0.77
CA GLN A 1180 8.03 8.60 2.16
C GLN A 1180 7.57 10.03 2.45
N SER A 1181 8.08 11.02 1.70
CA SER A 1181 7.70 12.43 1.85
C SER A 1181 6.45 12.79 1.06
N LEU A 1182 5.95 11.92 0.18
CA LEU A 1182 4.73 12.19 -0.60
C LEU A 1182 3.53 12.40 0.33
N GLY A 1183 2.73 13.40 0.01
CA GLY A 1183 1.56 13.81 0.79
C GLY A 1183 1.85 14.83 1.90
N ARG A 1184 3.11 15.21 2.12
CA ARG A 1184 3.54 16.08 3.23
C ARG A 1184 4.04 17.42 2.70
N GLN A 1185 3.23 18.44 2.88
CA GLN A 1185 3.55 19.82 2.49
C GLN A 1185 3.12 20.77 3.59
N TYR A 1186 4.07 21.21 4.41
CA TYR A 1186 3.77 22.02 5.58
C TYR A 1186 4.25 23.45 5.38
N LEU A 1187 3.32 24.41 5.45
CA LEU A 1187 3.66 25.82 5.40
C LEU A 1187 4.28 26.24 6.74
N ALA A 1188 5.51 26.74 6.70
CA ALA A 1188 6.28 27.15 7.86
C ALA A 1188 6.16 28.65 8.15
N LEU A 1189 6.13 29.47 7.10
CA LEU A 1189 6.01 30.92 7.21
C LEU A 1189 5.26 31.46 6.00
N ASN A 1190 4.36 32.42 6.24
CA ASN A 1190 3.73 33.23 5.20
C ASN A 1190 4.00 34.72 5.48
N VAL A 1191 4.40 35.46 4.44
CA VAL A 1191 4.54 36.92 4.48
C VAL A 1191 3.67 37.48 3.37
N ALA A 1192 2.58 38.16 3.75
CA ALA A 1192 1.62 38.70 2.79
C ALA A 1192 2.22 39.85 1.96
N GLY A 1193 2.01 39.79 0.64
CA GLY A 1193 2.21 40.92 -0.26
C GLY A 1193 0.93 41.76 -0.37
N SER A 1194 1.09 43.04 -0.68
CA SER A 1194 0.02 44.00 -0.92
C SER A 1194 0.24 44.78 -2.23
N GLY A 1195 -0.70 44.69 -3.16
CA GLY A 1195 -0.71 45.49 -4.37
C GLY A 1195 -0.09 44.82 -5.59
N LYS A 1196 0.18 45.63 -6.63
CA LYS A 1196 0.54 45.17 -7.97
C LYS A 1196 2.05 45.25 -8.21
N CYS A 1197 2.62 44.13 -8.66
CA CYS A 1197 3.92 44.10 -9.31
C CYS A 1197 3.76 44.53 -10.79
#